data_AF-D7EKX8-F1
#
_entry.id   AF-D7EKX8-F1
#
_cell.length_a   1.000
_cell.length_b   1.000
_cell.length_c   1.000
_cell.angle_alpha   90.00
_cell.angle_beta   90.00
_cell.angle_gamma   90.00
#
_symmetry.space_group_name_H-M   'P 1'
#
loop_
_entity.id
_entity.type
_entity.pdbx_description
1 polymer ?
#
loop_
_entity_poly.entity_id
_entity_poly.type
_entity_poly.pdbx_seq_one_letter_code
_entity_poly.pdbx_strand_id
1 'polypeptide(L)'
;MEERGQRAYACKFPLCNSVAYRKDRNKRFFKFPSDQGRQQLWKTICNIEPGVRCENFRICEDHFRVSDFRGSRTLCPFAVPKAVFNDRVNEEHSYCGTDEGISEVEIEDNVQPSCDLKVLECDVSEELPSLAKPDLAVNEQCQNFESVEEVLPVSNIITEDNQPSCSFAATEGASTSIQKGPYSFLSETFQNSLDTSKRKGILSKIGLKENELTPTKRLMYKIHRGTLSRISKLKTVLSKERDQLKKLKFLFENDKFEVICDSLNLINKEFINCQFRNHKLQPSAKRYTNEMKLFALSMYKRSPRLYRYLQVHFKLSSPRVLKRLLNSVHFDPGFNNNLLNSLQCQVKDMDPLDRHCTLLFDEMKLSTALYYDKSRQVIIGFEDLGHLGRSLKYADHALVLMARGIRKRWKQPIAYYFTASTISAVALKQIIVKAVEKLKSLRLIVVATVYDQGATNRSAMTQLCSSVNDTPSGYHFEVDGSKINCIFDPVHLLKNTRNALIENFIEFAPGKRADFEHILMVFESDQKKKFRSLHKLSREDFNFKNSYTKMKVSVAARQLSYSVACELETYVSHNQLPPSAVHTAEFVHLIDQLFDSCNGTTKYSKRESKPLKCAIREDSPHINFWTDLLAKINNWKIINKATGKNVTNQFHFINGWKVTIRSIIAIWHDLQNLGLEYLCGYIGYIVKKMAVPDCAPCKDALHSPDVTPAHTTIMFRDYGKRLVYASESFINFVNGTNELLCLFLKTCANKNSLEDQFKGYCMSKDTFQNFFTCSSHSAQMLDEFFKVSIPFLIFKYVNEINKGSQHAATRALKKHVSKIQKFTS
;
A
#
# COMPACT_ATOMS: atom_id res chain seq x y z
N MET A 1 -50.34 -7.09 24.52
CA MET A 1 -49.53 -6.65 23.36
C MET A 1 -50.31 -5.53 22.69
N GLU A 2 -49.67 -4.40 22.40
CA GLU A 2 -50.29 -3.26 21.72
C GLU A 2 -49.38 -2.84 20.56
N GLU A 3 -49.94 -2.44 19.43
CA GLU A 3 -49.16 -1.99 18.28
C GLU A 3 -48.56 -0.60 18.52
N ARG A 4 -47.25 -0.54 18.76
CA ARG A 4 -46.52 0.74 18.81
C ARG A 4 -46.37 1.32 17.41
N GLY A 5 -47.39 2.08 17.00
CA GLY A 5 -47.57 2.66 15.67
C GLY A 5 -46.33 3.29 15.04
N GLN A 6 -46.15 3.04 13.74
CA GLN A 6 -44.97 3.47 12.99
C GLN A 6 -45.02 4.98 12.73
N ARG A 7 -44.13 5.75 13.38
CA ARG A 7 -44.01 7.21 13.15
C ARG A 7 -43.51 7.52 11.73
N ALA A 8 -44.44 7.86 10.84
CA ALA A 8 -44.18 8.56 9.60
C ALA A 8 -43.78 10.02 9.85
N TYR A 9 -43.18 10.67 8.86
CA TYR A 9 -42.92 12.13 8.88
C TYR A 9 -43.41 12.76 7.58
N ALA A 10 -44.31 13.74 7.68
CA ALA A 10 -44.77 14.55 6.56
C ALA A 10 -43.84 15.75 6.31
N CYS A 11 -43.91 16.30 5.10
CA CYS A 11 -43.36 17.62 4.78
C CYS A 11 -44.12 18.71 5.57
N LYS A 12 -43.43 19.81 5.84
CA LYS A 12 -44.00 21.02 6.45
C LYS A 12 -43.84 22.28 5.58
N PHE A 13 -43.48 22.11 4.31
CA PHE A 13 -43.65 23.17 3.32
C PHE A 13 -45.14 23.24 2.90
N PRO A 14 -45.73 24.43 2.72
CA PRO A 14 -47.12 24.61 2.29
C PRO A 14 -47.46 23.79 1.04
N LEU A 15 -48.68 23.22 1.01
CA LEU A 15 -49.22 22.41 -0.09
C LEU A 15 -48.44 21.13 -0.46
N CYS A 16 -47.38 20.76 0.29
CA CYS A 16 -46.57 19.57 -0.03
C CYS A 16 -47.05 18.30 0.70
N ASN A 17 -47.72 17.42 -0.05
CA ASN A 17 -48.25 16.14 0.44
C ASN A 17 -47.19 15.02 0.60
N SER A 18 -45.89 15.33 0.50
CA SER A 18 -44.83 14.31 0.61
C SER A 18 -44.70 13.76 2.04
N VAL A 19 -44.81 12.43 2.19
CA VAL A 19 -44.65 11.70 3.48
C VAL A 19 -43.59 10.60 3.34
N ALA A 20 -42.80 10.38 4.40
CA ALA A 20 -41.86 9.26 4.49
C ALA A 20 -42.17 8.31 5.66
N TYR A 21 -42.25 7.03 5.33
CA TYR A 21 -42.29 5.92 6.30
C TYR A 21 -40.87 5.45 6.62
N ARG A 22 -40.72 4.54 7.60
CA ARG A 22 -39.38 4.17 8.11
C ARG A 22 -38.58 3.23 7.20
N LYS A 23 -39.25 2.49 6.30
CA LYS A 23 -38.66 1.52 5.37
C LYS A 23 -38.45 2.11 3.98
N ASP A 24 -39.47 2.74 3.39
CA ASP A 24 -39.39 3.34 2.06
C ASP A 24 -38.90 4.79 2.06
N ARG A 25 -37.97 5.11 1.16
CA ARG A 25 -37.35 6.45 1.05
C ARG A 25 -37.07 6.85 -0.39
N ASN A 26 -38.13 6.93 -1.19
CA ASN A 26 -38.04 7.49 -2.55
C ASN A 26 -37.73 9.01 -2.54
N LYS A 27 -37.92 9.69 -1.39
CA LYS A 27 -37.50 11.08 -1.15
C LYS A 27 -36.80 11.26 0.20
N ARG A 28 -35.86 12.21 0.27
CA ARG A 28 -35.08 12.62 1.44
C ARG A 28 -35.78 13.76 2.19
N PHE A 29 -35.69 13.76 3.51
CA PHE A 29 -36.37 14.74 4.38
C PHE A 29 -35.41 15.37 5.40
N PHE A 30 -35.20 16.68 5.28
CA PHE A 30 -34.29 17.47 6.10
C PHE A 30 -35.02 18.05 7.31
N LYS A 31 -34.37 18.07 8.49
CA LYS A 31 -34.91 18.76 9.68
C LYS A 31 -34.76 20.27 9.55
N PHE A 32 -35.61 21.02 10.26
CA PHE A 32 -35.41 22.45 10.49
C PHE A 32 -34.03 22.71 11.15
N PRO A 33 -33.37 23.85 10.85
CA PRO A 33 -32.09 24.22 11.47
C PRO A 33 -32.14 24.30 13.01
N SER A 34 -31.01 24.01 13.65
CA SER A 34 -30.78 24.27 15.08
C SER A 34 -30.32 25.70 15.37
N ASP A 35 -29.90 26.42 14.34
CA ASP A 35 -29.62 27.86 14.39
C ASP A 35 -30.94 28.65 14.47
N GLN A 36 -31.07 29.57 15.42
CA GLN A 36 -32.33 30.26 15.69
C GLN A 36 -32.76 31.20 14.54
N GLY A 37 -31.82 31.95 13.95
CA GLY A 37 -32.12 32.86 12.84
C GLY A 37 -32.65 32.13 11.61
N ARG A 38 -31.96 31.07 11.18
CA ARG A 38 -32.41 30.22 10.06
C ARG A 38 -33.64 29.38 10.41
N GLN A 39 -33.84 29.01 11.68
CA GLN A 39 -35.07 28.34 12.10
C GLN A 39 -36.29 29.26 11.99
N GLN A 40 -36.16 30.52 12.41
CA GLN A 40 -37.20 31.54 12.22
C GLN A 40 -37.48 31.76 10.73
N LEU A 41 -36.45 31.94 9.90
CA LEU A 41 -36.61 32.11 8.45
C LEU A 41 -37.33 30.91 7.79
N TRP A 42 -37.00 29.67 8.19
CA TRP A 42 -37.71 28.47 7.71
C TRP A 42 -39.15 28.39 8.23
N LYS A 43 -39.46 28.90 9.43
CA LYS A 43 -40.85 28.98 9.93
C LYS A 43 -41.66 29.97 9.09
N THR A 44 -41.14 31.17 8.85
CA THR A 44 -41.78 32.20 8.02
C THR A 44 -42.07 31.69 6.61
N ILE A 45 -41.07 31.10 5.93
CA ILE A 45 -41.21 30.52 4.58
C ILE A 45 -42.27 29.40 4.53
N CYS A 46 -42.52 28.72 5.65
CA CYS A 46 -43.47 27.62 5.72
C CYS A 46 -44.83 27.98 6.36
N ASN A 47 -45.11 29.27 6.57
CA ASN A 47 -46.30 29.76 7.29
C ASN A 47 -46.52 29.08 8.65
N ILE A 48 -45.44 28.94 9.42
CA ILE A 48 -45.45 28.40 10.79
C ILE A 48 -45.26 29.56 11.77
N GLU A 49 -46.14 29.67 12.76
CA GLU A 49 -46.05 30.70 13.79
C GLU A 49 -44.71 30.66 14.57
N PRO A 50 -44.12 31.82 14.94
CA PRO A 50 -42.82 31.88 15.62
C PRO A 50 -42.71 31.02 16.89
N GLY A 51 -43.79 30.91 17.67
CA GLY A 51 -43.82 30.16 18.95
C GLY A 51 -43.76 28.63 18.81
N VAL A 52 -44.01 28.06 17.63
CA VAL A 52 -44.15 26.61 17.46
C VAL A 52 -42.80 25.88 17.56
N ARG A 53 -42.74 24.81 18.37
CA ARG A 53 -41.54 23.95 18.50
C ARG A 53 -41.39 23.03 17.29
N CYS A 54 -40.49 23.39 16.37
CA CYS A 54 -40.30 22.67 15.10
C CYS A 54 -39.18 21.61 15.10
N GLU A 55 -38.67 21.18 16.26
CA GLU A 55 -37.53 20.24 16.40
C GLU A 55 -37.67 18.93 15.61
N ASN A 56 -38.91 18.49 15.38
CA ASN A 56 -39.23 17.26 14.65
C ASN A 56 -39.85 17.51 13.27
N PHE A 57 -40.03 18.78 12.87
CA PHE A 57 -40.55 19.15 11.55
C PHE A 57 -39.50 18.89 10.48
N ARG A 58 -39.98 18.63 9.26
CA ARG A 58 -39.13 18.28 8.12
C ARG A 58 -39.65 18.85 6.82
N ILE A 59 -38.75 19.01 5.86
CA ILE A 59 -39.06 19.41 4.49
C ILE A 59 -38.40 18.40 3.54
N CYS A 60 -39.12 17.96 2.51
CA CYS A 60 -38.58 17.04 1.49
C CYS A 60 -37.55 17.74 0.60
N GLU A 61 -36.79 16.94 -0.16
CA GLU A 61 -35.73 17.47 -1.04
C GLU A 61 -36.22 18.35 -2.20
N ASP A 62 -37.50 18.20 -2.60
CA ASP A 62 -38.10 18.92 -3.73
C ASP A 62 -38.04 20.44 -3.57
N HIS A 63 -38.08 20.94 -2.33
CA HIS A 63 -38.07 22.37 -2.01
C HIS A 63 -36.68 23.01 -1.98
N PHE A 64 -35.64 22.33 -2.48
CA PHE A 64 -34.26 22.82 -2.50
C PHE A 64 -33.64 22.58 -3.88
N ARG A 65 -33.00 23.61 -4.46
CA ARG A 65 -32.35 23.47 -5.77
C ARG A 65 -31.09 22.61 -5.65
N VAL A 66 -30.59 22.07 -6.77
CA VAL A 66 -29.34 21.27 -6.77
C VAL A 66 -28.16 22.05 -6.17
N SER A 67 -28.11 23.37 -6.39
CA SER A 67 -27.14 24.31 -5.80
C SER A 67 -27.25 24.50 -4.28
N ASP A 68 -28.41 24.21 -3.68
CA ASP A 68 -28.62 24.29 -2.22
C ASP A 68 -27.97 23.11 -1.47
N PHE A 69 -27.35 22.15 -2.17
CA PHE A 69 -26.69 20.97 -1.58
C PHE A 69 -25.16 20.99 -1.68
N ARG A 70 -24.47 20.83 -0.55
CA ARG A 70 -23.02 20.61 -0.47
C ARG A 70 -22.68 19.16 -0.77
N GLY A 71 -22.78 18.79 -2.05
CA GLY A 71 -22.72 17.41 -2.52
C GLY A 71 -24.02 16.65 -2.22
N SER A 72 -24.15 15.42 -2.75
CA SER A 72 -25.43 14.73 -2.96
C SER A 72 -26.29 14.35 -1.72
N ARG A 73 -25.94 14.79 -0.49
CA ARG A 73 -26.63 14.37 0.75
C ARG A 73 -26.79 15.42 1.87
N THR A 74 -26.35 16.67 1.70
CA THR A 74 -26.35 17.67 2.80
C THR A 74 -26.66 19.07 2.28
N LEU A 75 -27.58 19.80 2.92
CA LEU A 75 -27.90 21.19 2.57
C LEU A 75 -26.77 22.17 2.96
N CYS A 76 -26.66 23.25 2.19
CA CYS A 76 -25.69 24.33 2.43
C CYS A 76 -26.03 25.17 3.68
N PRO A 77 -25.03 25.85 4.29
CA PRO A 77 -25.22 26.72 5.46
C PRO A 77 -26.14 27.94 5.25
N PHE A 78 -26.55 28.22 4.01
CA PHE A 78 -27.44 29.31 3.60
C PHE A 78 -28.70 28.82 2.87
N ALA A 79 -28.85 27.51 2.62
CA ALA A 79 -30.02 26.95 1.93
C ALA A 79 -31.34 27.28 2.66
N VAL A 80 -32.39 27.61 1.90
CA VAL A 80 -33.74 27.85 2.40
C VAL A 80 -34.78 27.14 1.51
N PRO A 81 -35.93 26.72 2.06
CA PRO A 81 -36.96 26.05 1.28
C PRO A 81 -37.58 27.01 0.26
N LYS A 82 -37.98 26.50 -0.90
CA LYS A 82 -38.60 27.28 -1.98
C LYS A 82 -39.75 26.49 -2.60
N ALA A 83 -40.72 27.20 -3.18
CA ALA A 83 -41.63 26.60 -4.13
C ALA A 83 -40.84 26.29 -5.41
N VAL A 84 -40.82 25.02 -5.80
CA VAL A 84 -40.18 24.53 -7.02
C VAL A 84 -41.21 23.62 -7.69
N PHE A 85 -41.72 24.05 -8.85
CA PHE A 85 -42.52 23.18 -9.72
C PHE A 85 -41.62 22.20 -10.49
N ASN A 86 -42.19 21.12 -11.01
CA ASN A 86 -41.43 19.97 -11.49
C ASN A 86 -40.74 20.21 -12.85
N ASP A 87 -39.43 20.45 -12.84
CA ASP A 87 -38.54 20.14 -13.98
C ASP A 87 -37.90 18.76 -13.79
N ARG A 88 -38.75 17.72 -13.73
CA ARG A 88 -38.35 16.30 -13.76
C ARG A 88 -39.44 15.44 -14.39
N VAL A 89 -39.35 15.26 -15.71
CA VAL A 89 -40.07 14.20 -16.43
C VAL A 89 -39.02 13.27 -17.07
N ASN A 90 -38.94 12.07 -16.50
CA ASN A 90 -38.56 10.79 -17.09
C ASN A 90 -37.31 10.70 -18.00
N GLU A 91 -36.24 10.11 -17.45
CA GLU A 91 -35.42 9.12 -18.18
C GLU A 91 -35.45 7.78 -17.43
N GLU A 92 -36.23 6.81 -17.92
CA GLU A 92 -35.89 5.37 -17.86
C GLU A 92 -36.77 4.57 -18.85
N HIS A 93 -36.11 3.77 -19.67
CA HIS A 93 -36.54 3.14 -20.94
C HIS A 93 -37.95 2.52 -21.10
N SER A 94 -38.52 2.69 -22.30
CA SER A 94 -39.21 1.61 -23.05
C SER A 94 -38.95 1.75 -24.57
N TYR A 95 -39.28 0.72 -25.38
CA TYR A 95 -38.92 0.63 -26.80
C TYR A 95 -40.15 0.36 -27.69
N CYS A 96 -40.65 1.41 -28.31
CA CYS A 96 -41.41 1.49 -29.57
C CYS A 96 -41.57 3.00 -29.90
N GLY A 97 -41.72 3.45 -31.14
CA GLY A 97 -41.68 2.80 -32.46
C GLY A 97 -42.13 3.83 -33.51
N THR A 98 -41.71 3.66 -34.77
CA THR A 98 -42.17 4.39 -35.98
C THR A 98 -42.11 5.93 -35.99
N ASP A 99 -41.22 6.43 -36.87
CA ASP A 99 -41.50 7.39 -37.97
C ASP A 99 -41.69 8.91 -37.72
N GLU A 100 -41.06 9.67 -38.65
CA GLU A 100 -41.37 11.02 -39.19
C GLU A 100 -41.58 12.23 -38.24
N GLY A 101 -41.03 13.44 -38.51
CA GLY A 101 -40.15 13.92 -39.59
C GLY A 101 -40.06 15.48 -39.61
N ILE A 102 -39.44 16.03 -40.68
CA ILE A 102 -39.60 17.42 -41.21
C ILE A 102 -38.88 18.60 -40.48
N SER A 103 -38.18 19.43 -41.29
CA SER A 103 -37.66 20.83 -41.15
C SER A 103 -37.03 21.31 -39.82
N GLU A 104 -35.83 21.92 -39.77
CA GLU A 104 -35.36 23.16 -40.42
C GLU A 104 -36.11 24.45 -40.05
N VAL A 105 -35.37 25.45 -39.52
CA VAL A 105 -35.39 26.89 -39.83
C VAL A 105 -34.31 27.59 -38.98
N GLU A 106 -33.81 28.75 -39.44
CA GLU A 106 -32.54 29.38 -39.04
C GLU A 106 -32.73 30.72 -38.26
N ILE A 107 -31.63 31.46 -38.04
CA ILE A 107 -31.52 32.93 -37.76
C ILE A 107 -31.87 33.42 -36.34
N GLU A 108 -31.26 34.48 -35.75
CA GLU A 108 -29.85 34.97 -35.72
C GLU A 108 -29.69 36.08 -34.63
N ASP A 109 -28.53 36.14 -33.97
CA ASP A 109 -27.81 37.28 -33.33
C ASP A 109 -28.40 38.38 -32.38
N ASN A 110 -27.43 39.02 -31.69
CA ASN A 110 -27.44 40.29 -30.91
C ASN A 110 -28.15 40.28 -29.52
N VAL A 111 -27.55 40.73 -28.41
CA VAL A 111 -27.01 42.09 -28.13
C VAL A 111 -25.97 42.06 -26.97
N GLN A 112 -24.93 42.89 -27.03
CA GLN A 112 -24.12 43.33 -25.86
C GLN A 112 -24.62 44.69 -25.34
N PRO A 113 -24.42 45.05 -24.05
CA PRO A 113 -23.32 45.99 -23.77
C PRO A 113 -22.62 45.85 -22.40
N SER A 114 -21.54 46.64 -22.28
CA SER A 114 -20.72 46.93 -21.10
C SER A 114 -21.40 47.82 -20.05
N CYS A 115 -20.75 48.02 -18.89
CA CYS A 115 -20.40 49.36 -18.36
C CYS A 115 -19.42 49.30 -17.16
N ASP A 116 -18.79 50.44 -16.88
CA ASP A 116 -17.67 50.63 -15.95
C ASP A 116 -18.06 50.75 -14.46
N LEU A 117 -17.03 50.77 -13.59
CA LEU A 117 -17.17 51.14 -12.19
C LEU A 117 -16.02 52.09 -11.75
N LYS A 118 -16.35 53.34 -11.40
CA LYS A 118 -15.45 54.27 -10.71
C LYS A 118 -16.17 55.16 -9.69
N VAL A 119 -15.74 55.02 -8.43
CA VAL A 119 -15.52 56.04 -7.38
C VAL A 119 -16.47 57.24 -7.27
N LEU A 120 -17.01 57.43 -6.05
CA LEU A 120 -17.19 58.73 -5.40
C LEU A 120 -17.05 58.56 -3.87
N GLU A 121 -16.59 59.60 -3.18
CA GLU A 121 -16.27 59.62 -1.74
C GLU A 121 -17.14 60.66 -0.99
N CYS A 122 -17.29 60.53 0.34
CA CYS A 122 -17.24 61.65 1.30
C CYS A 122 -17.32 61.18 2.78
N ASP A 123 -16.96 62.08 3.70
CA ASP A 123 -16.61 61.86 5.12
C ASP A 123 -17.63 62.43 6.13
N VAL A 124 -17.21 62.53 7.41
CA VAL A 124 -17.70 63.38 8.54
C VAL A 124 -18.63 62.66 9.55
N SER A 125 -18.53 62.79 10.90
CA SER A 125 -17.44 63.09 11.89
C SER A 125 -17.99 62.84 13.33
N GLU A 126 -17.18 63.13 14.37
CA GLU A 126 -17.56 63.29 15.81
C GLU A 126 -17.89 62.00 16.60
N GLU A 127 -17.67 61.86 17.92
CA GLU A 127 -17.15 62.79 18.97
C GLU A 127 -16.32 62.03 20.04
N LEU A 128 -15.69 62.71 21.03
CA LEU A 128 -14.72 62.10 21.97
C LEU A 128 -14.59 62.83 23.34
N PRO A 129 -14.79 62.12 24.48
CA PRO A 129 -14.01 62.38 25.71
C PRO A 129 -13.44 61.05 26.31
N SER A 130 -12.22 60.93 26.87
CA SER A 130 -11.58 61.68 27.99
C SER A 130 -12.30 61.44 29.34
N LEU A 131 -11.70 61.02 30.46
CA LEU A 131 -10.30 60.74 30.87
C LEU A 131 -10.27 59.35 31.60
N ALA A 132 -9.25 58.83 32.32
CA ALA A 132 -7.99 59.36 32.91
C ALA A 132 -6.93 58.25 33.13
N LYS A 133 -5.75 58.63 33.67
CA LYS A 133 -4.81 57.76 34.42
C LYS A 133 -4.90 58.08 35.94
N PRO A 134 -4.21 57.33 36.82
CA PRO A 134 -2.94 57.87 37.34
C PRO A 134 -1.73 56.91 37.23
N ASP A 135 -0.53 57.49 37.24
CA ASP A 135 0.77 56.79 37.33
C ASP A 135 1.28 56.74 38.79
N LEU A 136 2.49 56.16 39.00
CA LEU A 136 3.38 56.08 40.19
C LEU A 136 3.60 54.63 40.70
N ALA A 137 4.79 54.22 41.17
CA ALA A 137 6.16 54.63 40.88
C ALA A 137 7.16 53.55 41.38
N VAL A 138 8.18 53.28 40.59
CA VAL A 138 9.58 52.92 40.93
C VAL A 138 9.90 52.54 42.40
N ASN A 139 10.46 51.35 42.60
CA ASN A 139 11.82 51.24 43.18
C ASN A 139 12.58 49.99 42.70
N GLU A 140 13.91 50.01 42.87
CA GLU A 140 14.87 49.09 42.24
C GLU A 140 15.36 47.97 43.19
N GLN A 141 16.51 47.35 42.83
CA GLN A 141 17.29 46.32 43.53
C GLN A 141 16.79 44.85 43.35
N CYS A 142 17.64 43.88 43.00
CA CYS A 142 19.06 43.92 42.63
C CYS A 142 19.41 42.84 41.60
N GLN A 143 20.49 43.05 40.84
CA GLN A 143 21.22 41.98 40.16
C GLN A 143 22.19 41.34 41.17
N ASN A 144 22.37 40.01 41.15
CA ASN A 144 23.67 39.37 40.86
C ASN A 144 23.75 37.86 41.14
N PHE A 145 24.42 37.19 40.20
CA PHE A 145 25.43 36.12 40.37
C PHE A 145 25.12 34.71 40.91
N GLU A 146 25.62 33.77 40.10
CA GLU A 146 26.33 32.52 40.39
C GLU A 146 25.67 31.26 40.96
N SER A 147 26.02 30.18 40.26
CA SER A 147 25.90 28.77 40.60
C SER A 147 27.09 28.29 41.42
N VAL A 148 26.86 27.32 42.32
CA VAL A 148 27.91 26.41 42.82
C VAL A 148 27.37 24.97 42.76
N GLU A 149 28.22 24.03 42.35
CA GLU A 149 27.93 22.59 42.32
C GLU A 149 28.69 21.84 43.44
N GLU A 150 28.02 20.89 44.10
CA GLU A 150 28.56 19.70 44.78
C GLU A 150 27.48 18.61 44.58
N VAL A 151 27.63 17.46 43.90
CA VAL A 151 28.78 16.56 43.60
C VAL A 151 29.43 16.06 44.91
N LEU A 152 29.61 14.76 45.23
CA LEU A 152 29.87 13.55 44.42
C LEU A 152 28.99 12.31 44.86
N PRO A 153 29.45 11.02 44.95
CA PRO A 153 28.88 9.98 44.08
C PRO A 153 28.50 8.63 44.76
N VAL A 154 27.95 7.68 43.99
CA VAL A 154 28.15 6.23 44.21
C VAL A 154 28.38 5.54 42.86
N SER A 155 29.32 4.60 42.80
CA SER A 155 29.80 3.98 41.57
C SER A 155 29.64 2.44 41.55
N ASN A 156 29.69 1.91 40.32
CA ASN A 156 30.24 0.60 39.93
C ASN A 156 29.44 -0.72 40.05
N ILE A 157 29.44 -1.40 38.88
CA ILE A 157 29.66 -2.85 38.64
C ILE A 157 28.48 -3.84 38.86
N ILE A 158 27.75 -4.05 37.76
CA ILE A 158 27.49 -5.32 37.04
C ILE A 158 27.92 -6.64 37.74
N THR A 159 26.97 -7.59 37.88
CA THR A 159 27.12 -8.99 37.42
C THR A 159 25.75 -9.59 37.06
N GLU A 160 25.74 -10.66 36.26
CA GLU A 160 24.55 -11.29 35.67
C GLU A 160 23.98 -12.45 36.53
N ASP A 161 22.87 -13.01 36.06
CA ASP A 161 22.27 -14.31 36.40
C ASP A 161 22.08 -14.70 37.88
N ASN A 162 20.80 -14.73 38.30
CA ASN A 162 20.21 -16.03 38.63
C ASN A 162 18.68 -16.09 38.48
N GLN A 163 18.16 -17.30 38.29
CA GLN A 163 16.73 -17.56 38.13
C GLN A 163 15.99 -17.54 39.48
N PRO A 164 14.76 -17.00 39.57
CA PRO A 164 13.88 -17.24 40.70
C PRO A 164 13.25 -18.64 40.58
N SER A 165 14.03 -19.69 40.82
CA SER A 165 13.54 -21.07 40.96
C SER A 165 12.66 -21.16 42.21
N CYS A 166 11.34 -21.05 42.03
CA CYS A 166 10.35 -21.04 43.12
C CYS A 166 10.08 -22.46 43.66
N SER A 167 11.11 -23.13 44.16
CA SER A 167 11.00 -24.41 44.86
C SER A 167 10.36 -24.18 46.24
N PHE A 168 9.06 -24.44 46.35
CA PHE A 168 8.28 -24.26 47.58
C PHE A 168 8.57 -25.40 48.59
N ALA A 169 9.78 -25.43 49.14
CA ALA A 169 10.15 -26.34 50.21
C ALA A 169 9.45 -25.92 51.51
N ALA A 170 8.53 -26.75 51.99
CA ALA A 170 7.91 -26.57 53.29
C ALA A 170 8.85 -27.09 54.39
N THR A 171 9.29 -26.22 55.28
CA THR A 171 9.95 -26.59 56.53
C THR A 171 9.15 -26.05 57.71
N GLU A 172 8.49 -26.95 58.43
CA GLU A 172 7.88 -26.65 59.72
C GLU A 172 8.97 -26.49 60.80
N GLY A 173 8.64 -25.78 61.89
CA GLY A 173 9.45 -25.80 63.12
C GLY A 173 10.58 -24.76 63.20
N ALA A 174 10.28 -23.59 63.74
CA ALA A 174 11.27 -22.63 64.27
C ALA A 174 10.68 -21.77 65.40
N SER A 175 10.41 -22.41 66.54
CA SER A 175 9.94 -21.71 67.75
C SER A 175 11.03 -20.77 68.29
N THR A 176 10.81 -19.45 68.27
CA THR A 176 11.67 -18.47 68.93
C THR A 176 10.86 -17.49 69.78
N SER A 177 11.42 -17.11 70.92
CA SER A 177 10.70 -16.49 72.04
C SER A 177 10.64 -14.97 71.95
N ILE A 178 9.43 -14.42 71.86
CA ILE A 178 9.19 -13.00 72.17
C ILE A 178 9.15 -12.84 73.69
N GLN A 179 10.02 -11.98 74.23
CA GLN A 179 10.09 -11.71 75.67
C GLN A 179 8.77 -11.13 76.19
N LYS A 180 8.31 -11.60 77.37
CA LYS A 180 7.07 -11.12 78.00
C LYS A 180 7.24 -9.70 78.56
N GLY A 181 6.93 -8.70 77.74
CA GLY A 181 6.71 -7.33 78.22
C GLY A 181 5.51 -7.24 79.18
N PRO A 182 5.39 -6.17 80.00
CA PRO A 182 4.47 -6.06 81.15
C PRO A 182 2.96 -6.06 80.82
N TYR A 183 2.58 -6.31 79.57
CA TYR A 183 1.19 -6.37 79.09
C TYR A 183 0.79 -7.75 78.53
N SER A 184 1.61 -8.79 78.74
CA SER A 184 1.37 -10.15 78.17
C SER A 184 0.01 -10.76 78.54
N PHE A 185 -0.58 -10.39 79.68
CA PHE A 185 -1.91 -10.83 80.12
C PHE A 185 -3.04 -10.47 79.13
N LEU A 186 -2.84 -9.42 78.31
CA LEU A 186 -3.76 -9.04 77.23
C LEU A 186 -3.71 -10.02 76.03
N SER A 187 -2.67 -10.83 75.90
CA SER A 187 -2.53 -11.84 74.84
C SER A 187 -3.14 -13.19 75.24
N GLU A 188 -2.94 -13.62 76.48
CA GLU A 188 -3.40 -14.93 76.98
C GLU A 188 -4.94 -15.05 76.97
N THR A 189 -5.67 -13.92 77.08
CA THR A 189 -7.13 -13.88 76.94
C THR A 189 -7.66 -13.96 75.50
N PHE A 190 -6.78 -14.05 74.48
CA PHE A 190 -7.13 -14.05 73.05
C PHE A 190 -6.88 -15.37 72.30
N GLN A 191 -5.99 -16.25 72.77
CA GLN A 191 -5.70 -17.52 72.06
C GLN A 191 -6.80 -18.59 72.28
N ASN A 192 -7.41 -18.65 73.46
CA ASN A 192 -8.50 -19.59 73.77
C ASN A 192 -9.86 -19.08 73.22
N SER A 193 -9.95 -18.87 71.90
CA SER A 193 -11.12 -18.33 71.21
C SER A 193 -11.55 -19.16 69.98
N LEU A 194 -11.29 -20.47 70.00
CA LEU A 194 -11.78 -21.46 69.01
C LEU A 194 -13.03 -22.20 69.51
N ASP A 195 -13.98 -21.46 70.07
CA ASP A 195 -15.36 -21.94 70.25
C ASP A 195 -16.35 -20.79 69.99
N THR A 196 -17.51 -21.13 69.43
CA THR A 196 -18.49 -20.18 68.89
C THR A 196 -19.64 -19.88 69.84
N SER A 197 -19.76 -20.57 70.99
CA SER A 197 -20.78 -20.26 71.99
C SER A 197 -20.34 -19.17 72.99
N LYS A 198 -21.28 -18.30 73.40
CA LYS A 198 -21.17 -17.37 74.55
C LYS A 198 -19.92 -16.45 74.59
N ARG A 199 -19.74 -15.57 73.60
CA ARG A 199 -18.79 -14.43 73.68
C ARG A 199 -19.17 -13.39 74.76
N LYS A 200 -18.83 -13.66 76.02
CA LYS A 200 -18.85 -12.66 77.11
C LYS A 200 -17.86 -11.52 76.78
N GLY A 201 -18.36 -10.28 76.75
CA GLY A 201 -17.54 -9.08 76.56
C GLY A 201 -16.70 -8.77 77.80
N ILE A 202 -15.70 -7.90 77.68
CA ILE A 202 -14.73 -7.64 78.77
C ILE A 202 -15.38 -7.28 80.12
N LEU A 203 -16.46 -6.50 80.14
CA LEU A 203 -17.20 -6.19 81.37
C LEU A 203 -17.82 -7.44 82.00
N SER A 204 -18.48 -8.30 81.21
CA SER A 204 -19.05 -9.57 81.67
C SER A 204 -18.05 -10.71 81.87
N LYS A 205 -16.76 -10.50 81.55
CA LYS A 205 -15.63 -11.30 82.05
C LYS A 205 -15.12 -10.82 83.43
N ILE A 206 -15.32 -9.54 83.75
CA ILE A 206 -14.89 -8.90 85.02
C ILE A 206 -16.05 -8.82 86.04
N GLY A 207 -17.28 -9.17 85.64
CA GLY A 207 -18.47 -9.20 86.50
C GLY A 207 -19.25 -7.87 86.58
N LEU A 208 -18.77 -6.82 85.91
CA LEU A 208 -19.33 -5.47 85.98
C LEU A 208 -20.35 -5.17 84.87
N LYS A 209 -21.26 -4.25 85.14
CA LYS A 209 -22.19 -3.63 84.18
C LYS A 209 -21.67 -2.25 83.75
N GLU A 210 -22.08 -1.76 82.58
CA GLU A 210 -21.61 -0.48 82.04
C GLU A 210 -22.01 0.74 82.90
N ASN A 211 -22.99 0.59 83.80
CA ASN A 211 -23.43 1.62 84.75
C ASN A 211 -22.59 1.69 86.03
N GLU A 212 -21.80 0.65 86.33
CA GLU A 212 -20.91 0.58 87.51
C GLU A 212 -19.51 1.16 87.20
N LEU A 213 -19.35 1.80 86.03
CA LEU A 213 -18.09 2.38 85.55
C LEU A 213 -18.02 3.88 85.82
N THR A 214 -17.01 4.31 86.58
CA THR A 214 -16.55 5.71 86.64
C THR A 214 -16.37 6.30 85.24
N PRO A 215 -16.59 7.62 85.01
CA PRO A 215 -16.54 8.25 83.69
C PRO A 215 -15.31 7.88 82.84
N THR A 216 -14.12 7.91 83.43
CA THR A 216 -12.84 7.56 82.77
C THR A 216 -12.81 6.10 82.30
N LYS A 217 -13.23 5.15 83.14
CA LYS A 217 -13.34 3.72 82.79
C LYS A 217 -14.39 3.48 81.70
N ARG A 218 -15.51 4.22 81.72
CA ARG A 218 -16.56 4.17 80.67
C ARG A 218 -16.04 4.71 79.33
N LEU A 219 -15.24 5.77 79.32
CA LEU A 219 -14.56 6.27 78.13
C LEU A 219 -13.55 5.25 77.58
N MET A 220 -12.70 4.69 78.43
CA MET A 220 -11.75 3.62 78.05
C MET A 220 -12.46 2.39 77.44
N TYR A 221 -13.58 1.96 78.03
CA TYR A 221 -14.39 0.86 77.49
C TYR A 221 -14.98 1.17 76.10
N LYS A 222 -15.47 2.41 75.88
CA LYS A 222 -15.94 2.86 74.55
C LYS A 222 -14.81 2.87 73.52
N ILE A 223 -13.62 3.37 73.88
CA ILE A 223 -12.42 3.34 73.02
C ILE A 223 -12.04 1.89 72.69
N HIS A 224 -11.97 1.00 73.69
CA HIS A 224 -11.67 -0.41 73.51
C HIS A 224 -12.68 -1.12 72.58
N ARG A 225 -13.99 -0.89 72.75
CA ARG A 225 -15.04 -1.40 71.85
C ARG A 225 -14.91 -0.85 70.42
N GLY A 226 -14.59 0.43 70.27
CA GLY A 226 -14.32 1.05 68.97
C GLY A 226 -13.11 0.42 68.27
N THR A 227 -12.02 0.20 69.00
CA THR A 227 -10.80 -0.45 68.51
C THR A 227 -11.07 -1.90 68.11
N LEU A 228 -11.79 -2.68 68.91
CA LEU A 228 -12.20 -4.04 68.54
C LEU A 228 -13.09 -4.06 67.28
N SER A 229 -13.99 -3.08 67.12
CA SER A 229 -14.80 -2.94 65.90
C SER A 229 -13.92 -2.66 64.67
N ARG A 230 -12.92 -1.76 64.79
CA ARG A 230 -11.94 -1.48 63.73
C ARG A 230 -11.10 -2.71 63.39
N ILE A 231 -10.58 -3.43 64.39
CA ILE A 231 -9.82 -4.68 64.19
C ILE A 231 -10.68 -5.75 63.50
N SER A 232 -11.95 -5.90 63.88
CA SER A 232 -12.88 -6.84 63.23
C SER A 232 -13.09 -6.49 61.76
N LYS A 233 -13.38 -5.21 61.45
CA LYS A 233 -13.52 -4.71 60.07
C LYS A 233 -12.25 -4.95 59.24
N LEU A 234 -11.08 -4.67 59.80
CA LEU A 234 -9.78 -4.92 59.15
C LEU A 234 -9.57 -6.42 58.88
N LYS A 235 -9.86 -7.31 59.83
CA LYS A 235 -9.80 -8.78 59.61
C LYS A 235 -10.74 -9.22 58.48
N THR A 236 -11.94 -8.66 58.38
CA THR A 236 -12.87 -8.96 57.26
C THR A 236 -12.34 -8.47 55.91
N VAL A 237 -11.70 -7.29 55.83
CA VAL A 237 -11.05 -6.80 54.60
C VAL A 237 -9.88 -7.70 54.20
N LEU A 238 -8.99 -8.01 55.15
CA LEU A 238 -7.80 -8.84 54.93
C LEU A 238 -8.18 -10.26 54.49
N SER A 239 -9.29 -10.83 55.00
CA SER A 239 -9.85 -12.09 54.48
C SER A 239 -10.28 -11.97 53.01
N LYS A 240 -11.04 -10.92 52.66
CA LYS A 240 -11.51 -10.71 51.28
C LYS A 240 -10.36 -10.53 50.29
N GLU A 241 -9.29 -9.86 50.68
CA GLU A 241 -8.09 -9.71 49.83
C GLU A 241 -7.32 -11.03 49.70
N ARG A 242 -7.20 -11.82 50.78
CA ARG A 242 -6.64 -13.19 50.70
C ARG A 242 -7.48 -14.10 49.78
N ASP A 243 -8.80 -13.99 49.82
CA ASP A 243 -9.69 -14.77 48.94
C ASP A 243 -9.65 -14.29 47.48
N GLN A 244 -9.36 -13.01 47.23
CA GLN A 244 -9.04 -12.51 45.88
C GLN A 244 -7.68 -13.02 45.40
N LEU A 245 -6.64 -12.99 46.24
CA LEU A 245 -5.31 -13.52 45.91
C LEU A 245 -5.36 -15.02 45.61
N LYS A 246 -6.12 -15.82 46.38
CA LYS A 246 -6.36 -17.25 46.08
C LYS A 246 -7.00 -17.46 44.71
N LYS A 247 -8.00 -16.64 44.34
CA LYS A 247 -8.66 -16.72 43.03
C LYS A 247 -7.72 -16.29 41.89
N LEU A 248 -6.86 -15.30 42.11
CA LEU A 248 -5.85 -14.87 41.14
C LEU A 248 -4.77 -15.94 40.95
N LYS A 249 -4.29 -16.56 42.03
CA LYS A 249 -3.38 -17.72 41.98
C LYS A 249 -3.98 -18.88 41.19
N PHE A 250 -5.18 -19.32 41.55
CA PHE A 250 -5.88 -20.40 40.83
C PHE A 250 -6.07 -20.10 39.33
N LEU A 251 -6.29 -18.84 38.95
CA LEU A 251 -6.40 -18.43 37.54
C LEU A 251 -5.05 -18.44 36.80
N PHE A 252 -3.94 -18.21 37.51
CA PHE A 252 -2.58 -18.28 36.99
C PHE A 252 -2.10 -19.74 36.86
N GLU A 253 -2.29 -20.53 37.92
CA GLU A 253 -1.94 -21.96 38.07
C GLU A 253 -2.79 -22.92 37.20
N ASN A 254 -3.52 -22.40 36.21
CA ASN A 254 -4.41 -23.12 35.29
C ASN A 254 -4.08 -22.84 33.80
N ASP A 255 -2.88 -22.33 33.51
CA ASP A 255 -2.29 -21.99 32.19
C ASP A 255 -3.07 -20.98 31.32
N LYS A 256 -4.27 -20.57 31.75
CA LYS A 256 -5.20 -19.68 31.04
C LYS A 256 -4.63 -18.29 30.74
N PHE A 257 -3.56 -17.88 31.42
CA PHE A 257 -2.83 -16.64 31.15
C PHE A 257 -1.53 -16.83 30.35
N GLU A 258 -0.84 -17.97 30.45
CA GLU A 258 0.35 -18.24 29.64
C GLU A 258 0.00 -18.35 28.15
N VAL A 259 -1.11 -18.99 27.81
CA VAL A 259 -1.62 -19.04 26.43
C VAL A 259 -1.84 -17.63 25.85
N ILE A 260 -2.29 -16.67 26.66
CA ILE A 260 -2.47 -15.26 26.27
C ILE A 260 -1.11 -14.55 26.11
N CYS A 261 -0.12 -14.94 26.91
CA CYS A 261 1.24 -14.39 26.85
C CYS A 261 2.05 -14.93 25.68
N ASP A 262 1.93 -16.19 25.30
CA ASP A 262 2.85 -16.78 24.30
C ASP A 262 2.25 -17.00 22.91
N SER A 263 0.92 -17.12 22.79
CA SER A 263 0.27 -17.25 21.47
C SER A 263 0.00 -15.91 20.76
N LEU A 264 -0.07 -14.79 21.49
CA LEU A 264 -0.50 -13.50 20.94
C LEU A 264 0.67 -12.62 20.49
N ASN A 265 0.56 -12.06 19.28
CA ASN A 265 1.48 -11.03 18.82
C ASN A 265 1.38 -9.75 19.67
N LEU A 266 2.43 -8.92 19.62
CA LEU A 266 2.57 -7.69 20.42
C LEU A 266 1.40 -6.70 20.26
N ILE A 267 0.84 -6.58 19.05
CA ILE A 267 -0.28 -5.68 18.76
C ILE A 267 -1.57 -6.19 19.41
N ASN A 268 -1.82 -7.50 19.37
CA ASN A 268 -2.98 -8.12 20.04
C ASN A 268 -2.89 -7.97 21.56
N LYS A 269 -1.70 -8.19 22.15
CA LYS A 269 -1.43 -7.95 23.58
C LYS A 269 -1.73 -6.51 23.97
N GLU A 270 -1.15 -5.52 23.29
CA GLU A 270 -1.37 -4.10 23.66
C GLU A 270 -2.79 -3.63 23.33
N PHE A 271 -3.47 -4.20 22.33
CA PHE A 271 -4.90 -3.95 22.10
C PHE A 271 -5.75 -4.39 23.29
N ILE A 272 -5.54 -5.61 23.79
CA ILE A 272 -6.24 -6.19 24.96
C ILE A 272 -5.91 -5.40 26.24
N ASN A 273 -4.62 -5.13 26.48
CA ASN A 273 -4.18 -4.31 27.61
C ASN A 273 -4.76 -2.90 27.56
N CYS A 274 -4.84 -2.29 26.37
CA CYS A 274 -5.54 -1.02 26.15
C CYS A 274 -7.04 -1.11 26.46
N GLN A 275 -7.71 -2.24 26.20
CA GLN A 275 -9.12 -2.42 26.57
C GLN A 275 -9.29 -2.39 28.10
N PHE A 276 -8.50 -3.17 28.83
CA PHE A 276 -8.55 -3.23 30.29
C PHE A 276 -8.16 -1.89 30.94
N ARG A 277 -6.99 -1.34 30.57
CA ARG A 277 -6.44 -0.06 31.07
C ARG A 277 -7.43 1.10 30.89
N ASN A 278 -8.19 1.11 29.80
CA ASN A 278 -9.18 2.16 29.49
C ASN A 278 -10.64 1.76 29.77
N HIS A 279 -10.92 0.61 30.39
CA HIS A 279 -12.29 0.11 30.55
C HIS A 279 -13.13 1.04 31.44
N LYS A 280 -12.64 1.29 32.67
CA LYS A 280 -13.31 2.10 33.71
C LYS A 280 -13.05 3.60 33.61
N LEU A 281 -12.17 4.03 32.68
CA LEU A 281 -11.76 5.43 32.57
C LEU A 281 -12.77 6.28 31.78
N GLN A 282 -12.95 7.53 32.21
CA GLN A 282 -13.72 8.53 31.46
C GLN A 282 -13.06 8.88 30.13
N PRO A 283 -13.81 9.28 29.08
CA PRO A 283 -13.26 9.52 27.73
C PRO A 283 -12.04 10.46 27.66
N SER A 284 -11.98 11.47 28.52
CA SER A 284 -10.86 12.42 28.66
C SER A 284 -9.63 11.85 29.38
N ALA A 285 -9.83 10.90 30.29
CA ALA A 285 -8.78 10.23 31.06
C ALA A 285 -8.10 9.09 30.28
N LYS A 286 -8.71 8.60 29.20
CA LYS A 286 -8.16 7.49 28.40
C LYS A 286 -6.80 7.84 27.79
N ARG A 287 -5.88 6.87 27.78
CA ARG A 287 -4.53 7.00 27.24
C ARG A 287 -4.24 5.85 26.28
N TYR A 288 -3.49 6.18 25.23
CA TYR A 288 -3.16 5.27 24.13
C TYR A 288 -1.66 5.34 23.88
N THR A 289 -1.04 4.18 23.76
CA THR A 289 0.33 3.94 23.27
C THR A 289 0.45 4.25 21.77
N ASN A 290 1.66 4.35 21.23
CA ASN A 290 1.84 4.73 19.82
C ASN A 290 1.48 3.58 18.89
N GLU A 291 1.79 2.36 19.30
CA GLU A 291 1.50 1.08 18.69
C GLU A 291 -0.02 0.93 18.53
N MET A 292 -0.77 1.21 19.60
CA MET A 292 -2.23 1.24 19.58
C MET A 292 -2.79 2.36 18.70
N LYS A 293 -2.19 3.57 18.68
CA LYS A 293 -2.61 4.63 17.74
C LYS A 293 -2.34 4.24 16.28
N LEU A 294 -1.23 3.58 15.98
CA LEU A 294 -0.87 3.13 14.63
C LEU A 294 -1.76 1.97 14.16
N PHE A 295 -2.03 1.00 15.03
CA PHE A 295 -3.00 -0.07 14.76
C PHE A 295 -4.41 0.52 14.49
N ALA A 296 -4.87 1.43 15.36
CA ALA A 296 -6.11 2.17 15.18
C ALA A 296 -6.14 3.01 13.89
N LEU A 297 -5.04 3.68 13.55
CA LEU A 297 -4.89 4.42 12.30
C LEU A 297 -5.00 3.49 11.08
N SER A 298 -4.42 2.30 11.15
CA SER A 298 -4.49 1.30 10.08
C SER A 298 -5.92 0.77 9.87
N MET A 299 -6.74 0.67 10.93
CA MET A 299 -8.16 0.35 10.82
C MET A 299 -8.96 1.53 10.26
N TYR A 300 -8.71 2.74 10.77
CA TYR A 300 -9.37 3.97 10.33
C TYR A 300 -9.10 4.30 8.85
N LYS A 301 -7.87 4.10 8.36
CA LYS A 301 -7.49 4.28 6.94
C LYS A 301 -8.17 3.26 6.03
N ARG A 302 -8.38 2.01 6.47
CA ARG A 302 -9.10 0.98 5.69
C ARG A 302 -10.60 1.24 5.62
N SER A 303 -11.24 1.63 6.73
CA SER A 303 -12.66 2.03 6.74
C SER A 303 -13.00 2.96 7.91
N PRO A 304 -13.16 4.28 7.67
CA PRO A 304 -13.62 5.23 8.68
C PRO A 304 -15.03 4.93 9.22
N ARG A 305 -15.85 4.19 8.47
CA ARG A 305 -17.20 3.77 8.89
C ARG A 305 -17.12 2.60 9.87
N LEU A 306 -16.42 1.52 9.49
CA LEU A 306 -16.20 0.37 10.36
C LEU A 306 -15.46 0.78 11.64
N TYR A 307 -14.46 1.65 11.53
CA TYR A 307 -13.73 2.14 12.69
C TYR A 307 -14.68 2.78 13.72
N ARG A 308 -15.55 3.71 13.31
CA ARG A 308 -16.52 4.37 14.20
C ARG A 308 -17.51 3.38 14.85
N TYR A 309 -17.91 2.33 14.13
CA TYR A 309 -18.71 1.25 14.70
C TYR A 309 -17.93 0.48 15.77
N LEU A 310 -16.68 0.09 15.48
CA LEU A 310 -15.79 -0.56 16.45
C LEU A 310 -15.50 0.32 17.69
N GLN A 311 -15.54 1.66 17.59
CA GLN A 311 -15.40 2.56 18.75
C GLN A 311 -16.57 2.48 19.76
N VAL A 312 -17.72 1.91 19.37
CA VAL A 312 -18.84 1.67 20.30
C VAL A 312 -18.52 0.51 21.24
N HIS A 313 -17.91 -0.55 20.70
CA HIS A 313 -17.62 -1.78 21.43
C HIS A 313 -16.25 -1.74 22.11
N PHE A 314 -15.23 -1.19 21.42
CA PHE A 314 -13.84 -1.18 21.86
C PHE A 314 -13.36 0.22 22.26
N LYS A 315 -12.51 0.29 23.29
CA LYS A 315 -11.85 1.51 23.76
C LYS A 315 -10.76 1.89 22.74
N LEU A 316 -11.17 2.62 21.70
CA LEU A 316 -10.34 3.03 20.56
C LEU A 316 -10.21 4.56 20.49
N SER A 317 -9.01 5.06 20.14
CA SER A 317 -8.65 6.47 20.04
C SER A 317 -9.60 7.30 19.15
N SER A 318 -9.90 8.55 19.51
CA SER A 318 -10.80 9.37 18.69
C SER A 318 -10.20 9.66 17.29
N PRO A 319 -11.03 9.81 16.22
CA PRO A 319 -10.53 10.16 14.89
C PRO A 319 -9.82 11.52 14.85
N ARG A 320 -10.03 12.40 15.85
CA ARG A 320 -9.25 13.64 16.01
C ARG A 320 -7.79 13.34 16.39
N VAL A 321 -7.55 12.39 17.30
CA VAL A 321 -6.19 11.94 17.67
C VAL A 321 -5.50 11.28 16.47
N LEU A 322 -6.22 10.44 15.71
CA LEU A 322 -5.69 9.80 14.50
C LEU A 322 -5.35 10.80 13.39
N LYS A 323 -6.16 11.86 13.21
CA LYS A 323 -5.81 12.97 12.32
C LYS A 323 -4.59 13.73 12.81
N ARG A 324 -4.48 14.04 14.11
CA ARG A 324 -3.29 14.72 14.65
C ARG A 324 -2.00 13.93 14.43
N LEU A 325 -2.06 12.59 14.50
CA LEU A 325 -0.94 11.70 14.20
C LEU A 325 -0.59 11.61 12.69
N LEU A 326 -1.53 11.92 11.80
CA LEU A 326 -1.23 12.11 10.38
C LEU A 326 -0.59 13.48 10.13
N ASN A 327 -1.14 14.53 10.74
CA ASN A 327 -0.68 15.91 10.58
C ASN A 327 0.73 16.16 11.15
N SER A 328 1.28 15.28 11.99
CA SER A 328 2.69 15.34 12.43
C SER A 328 3.69 14.79 11.41
N VAL A 329 3.24 14.32 10.24
CA VAL A 329 4.09 13.99 9.10
C VAL A 329 3.68 14.90 7.95
N HIS A 330 4.48 15.92 7.67
CA HIS A 330 4.23 16.83 6.57
C HIS A 330 4.52 16.15 5.21
N PHE A 331 3.68 16.46 4.23
CA PHE A 331 3.80 16.06 2.85
C PHE A 331 3.73 17.32 1.99
N ASP A 332 4.80 17.52 1.22
CA ASP A 332 5.07 18.74 0.47
C ASP A 332 5.38 18.37 -0.99
N PRO A 333 5.07 19.25 -1.96
CA PRO A 333 5.51 19.07 -3.34
C PRO A 333 7.03 18.92 -3.43
N GLY A 334 7.50 18.08 -4.35
CA GLY A 334 8.87 17.59 -4.39
C GLY A 334 9.06 16.26 -3.65
N PHE A 335 10.31 16.03 -3.23
CA PHE A 335 10.75 14.78 -2.61
C PHE A 335 10.56 14.82 -1.09
N ASN A 336 9.80 13.88 -0.53
CA ASN A 336 9.57 13.82 0.90
C ASN A 336 10.73 13.11 1.62
N ASN A 337 11.61 13.86 2.29
CA ASN A 337 12.78 13.31 2.97
C ASN A 337 12.43 12.29 4.07
N ASN A 338 11.33 12.46 4.82
CA ASN A 338 10.91 11.47 5.83
C ASN A 338 10.59 10.10 5.20
N LEU A 339 9.98 10.13 4.02
CA LEU A 339 9.64 8.96 3.22
C LEU A 339 10.88 8.32 2.59
N LEU A 340 11.81 9.12 2.05
CA LEU A 340 13.09 8.62 1.53
C LEU A 340 13.96 8.00 2.63
N ASN A 341 13.99 8.59 3.82
CA ASN A 341 14.72 8.04 4.98
C ASN A 341 14.11 6.71 5.45
N SER A 342 12.77 6.62 5.50
CA SER A 342 12.05 5.37 5.81
C SER A 342 12.34 4.27 4.77
N LEU A 343 12.38 4.64 3.48
CA LEU A 343 12.79 3.75 2.40
C LEU A 343 14.26 3.34 2.53
N GLN A 344 15.17 4.25 2.89
CA GLN A 344 16.59 3.95 3.10
C GLN A 344 16.80 2.87 4.16
N CYS A 345 16.07 2.94 5.28
CA CYS A 345 16.13 1.92 6.32
C CYS A 345 15.71 0.54 5.79
N GLN A 346 14.69 0.46 4.92
CA GLN A 346 14.30 -0.79 4.27
C GLN A 346 15.36 -1.27 3.27
N VAL A 347 15.97 -0.37 2.49
CA VAL A 347 16.96 -0.73 1.44
C VAL A 347 18.28 -1.25 2.02
N LYS A 348 18.66 -0.84 3.24
CA LYS A 348 19.81 -1.43 3.97
C LYS A 348 19.69 -2.96 4.07
N ASP A 349 18.50 -3.44 4.40
CA ASP A 349 18.18 -4.86 4.60
C ASP A 349 17.70 -5.57 3.31
N MET A 350 17.52 -4.82 2.20
CA MET A 350 17.21 -5.43 0.91
C MET A 350 18.43 -6.16 0.34
N ASP A 351 18.19 -7.38 -0.13
CA ASP A 351 19.10 -8.13 -0.98
C ASP A 351 19.50 -7.32 -2.22
N PRO A 352 20.76 -7.30 -2.69
CA PRO A 352 21.19 -6.42 -3.78
C PRO A 352 20.32 -6.51 -5.04
N LEU A 353 19.90 -7.73 -5.39
CA LEU A 353 19.04 -7.97 -6.55
C LEU A 353 17.60 -7.42 -6.37
N ASP A 354 17.11 -7.26 -5.13
CA ASP A 354 15.79 -6.64 -4.83
C ASP A 354 15.81 -5.11 -4.96
N ARG A 355 17.00 -4.50 -5.04
CA ARG A 355 17.20 -3.04 -5.16
C ARG A 355 17.01 -2.53 -6.59
N HIS A 356 16.94 -3.43 -7.57
CA HIS A 356 16.59 -3.11 -8.95
C HIS A 356 15.12 -2.71 -9.05
N CYS A 357 14.89 -1.50 -9.56
CA CYS A 357 13.57 -0.88 -9.63
C CYS A 357 13.35 -0.14 -10.95
N THR A 358 12.09 0.14 -11.26
CA THR A 358 11.71 1.12 -12.29
C THR A 358 11.13 2.37 -11.65
N LEU A 359 11.33 3.50 -12.33
CA LEU A 359 10.75 4.79 -11.98
C LEU A 359 9.52 5.03 -12.88
N LEU A 360 8.33 4.96 -12.32
CA LEU A 360 7.09 5.29 -13.03
C LEU A 360 6.72 6.75 -12.77
N PHE A 361 6.24 7.46 -13.80
CA PHE A 361 5.65 8.78 -13.65
C PHE A 361 4.43 8.97 -14.56
N ASP A 362 3.42 9.66 -14.03
CA ASP A 362 2.14 9.94 -14.69
C ASP A 362 1.50 11.20 -14.08
N GLU A 363 0.60 11.85 -14.82
CA GLU A 363 -0.03 13.13 -14.47
C GLU A 363 -1.56 12.98 -14.33
N MET A 364 -2.11 13.37 -13.17
CA MET A 364 -3.55 13.26 -12.89
C MET A 364 -4.22 14.63 -12.85
N LYS A 365 -5.35 14.77 -13.55
CA LYS A 365 -6.15 16.00 -13.52
C LYS A 365 -6.85 16.21 -12.18
N LEU A 366 -6.84 17.46 -11.71
CA LEU A 366 -7.42 17.93 -10.46
C LEU A 366 -8.59 18.89 -10.73
N SER A 367 -9.35 19.20 -9.68
CA SER A 367 -10.23 20.36 -9.64
C SER A 367 -9.45 21.59 -9.16
N THR A 368 -9.34 22.62 -9.99
CA THR A 368 -8.73 23.92 -9.64
C THR A 368 -9.47 24.59 -8.50
N ALA A 369 -8.82 24.81 -7.37
CA ALA A 369 -9.34 25.57 -6.23
C ALA A 369 -8.22 26.01 -5.29
N LEU A 370 -8.35 27.21 -4.68
CA LEU A 370 -7.45 27.67 -3.63
C LEU A 370 -7.94 27.23 -2.24
N TYR A 371 -7.01 26.82 -1.38
CA TYR A 371 -7.28 26.43 0.01
C TYR A 371 -6.23 27.02 0.96
N TYR A 372 -6.66 27.68 2.03
CA TYR A 372 -5.75 28.20 3.05
C TYR A 372 -5.50 27.17 4.16
N ASP A 373 -4.28 26.64 4.25
CA ASP A 373 -3.85 25.79 5.36
C ASP A 373 -3.42 26.65 6.55
N LYS A 374 -4.38 26.87 7.46
CA LYS A 374 -4.16 27.58 8.74
C LYS A 374 -3.09 26.96 9.63
N SER A 375 -2.73 25.68 9.47
CA SER A 375 -1.65 25.07 10.26
C SER A 375 -0.25 25.39 9.73
N ARG A 376 -0.16 25.87 8.48
CA ARG A 376 1.08 26.22 7.79
C ARG A 376 1.21 27.69 7.40
N GLN A 377 0.11 28.44 7.46
CA GLN A 377 -0.05 29.78 6.88
C GLN A 377 0.23 29.82 5.36
N VAL A 378 -0.11 28.75 4.64
CA VAL A 378 0.15 28.59 3.19
C VAL A 378 -1.14 28.45 2.40
N ILE A 379 -1.24 29.15 1.28
CA ILE A 379 -2.28 28.91 0.26
C ILE A 379 -1.84 27.75 -0.64
N ILE A 380 -2.67 26.73 -0.76
CA ILE A 380 -2.54 25.55 -1.63
C ILE A 380 -3.46 25.73 -2.84
N GLY A 381 -3.11 25.18 -4.01
CA GLY A 381 -3.89 25.29 -5.26
C GLY A 381 -3.19 26.05 -6.39
N PHE A 382 -1.93 26.46 -6.17
CA PHE A 382 -1.05 27.01 -7.18
C PHE A 382 -0.04 25.95 -7.69
N GLU A 383 0.52 26.18 -8.87
CA GLU A 383 1.62 25.40 -9.46
C GLU A 383 2.85 25.41 -8.54
N ASP A 384 3.28 24.23 -8.11
CA ASP A 384 4.34 24.01 -7.13
C ASP A 384 5.19 22.82 -7.59
N LEU A 385 6.36 23.15 -8.15
CA LEU A 385 7.35 22.21 -8.66
C LEU A 385 8.41 21.90 -7.58
N GLY A 386 8.12 22.19 -6.32
CA GLY A 386 8.96 21.90 -5.16
C GLY A 386 10.34 22.54 -5.28
N HIS A 387 11.35 21.72 -5.55
CA HIS A 387 12.74 22.17 -5.70
C HIS A 387 13.01 23.03 -6.94
N LEU A 388 12.10 23.05 -7.93
CA LEU A 388 12.15 23.98 -9.07
C LEU A 388 11.33 25.27 -8.82
N GLY A 389 10.85 25.47 -7.59
CA GLY A 389 10.06 26.63 -7.20
C GLY A 389 8.56 26.51 -7.48
N ARG A 390 7.87 27.63 -7.30
CA ARG A 390 6.40 27.74 -7.27
C ARG A 390 5.98 28.99 -8.03
N SER A 391 4.87 28.95 -8.76
CA SER A 391 4.36 30.09 -9.53
C SER A 391 2.98 30.56 -9.05
N LEU A 392 2.47 31.64 -9.64
CA LEU A 392 1.11 32.16 -9.39
C LEU A 392 0.05 31.57 -10.35
N LYS A 393 0.39 30.57 -11.16
CA LYS A 393 -0.61 29.84 -11.97
C LYS A 393 -1.42 28.90 -11.09
N TYR A 394 -2.70 28.71 -11.39
CA TYR A 394 -3.53 27.70 -10.72
C TYR A 394 -3.10 26.28 -11.13
N ALA A 395 -2.99 25.39 -10.15
CA ALA A 395 -2.74 23.97 -10.42
C ALA A 395 -4.04 23.25 -10.79
N ASP A 396 -4.07 22.68 -11.99
CA ASP A 396 -5.15 21.83 -12.50
C ASP A 396 -4.70 20.37 -12.70
N HIS A 397 -3.42 20.06 -12.47
CA HIS A 397 -2.88 18.70 -12.52
C HIS A 397 -1.91 18.41 -11.37
N ALA A 398 -1.64 17.13 -11.13
CA ALA A 398 -0.55 16.66 -10.29
C ALA A 398 0.27 15.56 -10.96
N LEU A 399 1.56 15.80 -11.15
CA LEU A 399 2.55 14.83 -11.58
C LEU A 399 3.01 14.00 -10.36
N VAL A 400 3.00 12.66 -10.46
CA VAL A 400 3.40 11.75 -9.37
C VAL A 400 4.49 10.79 -9.83
N LEU A 401 5.57 10.69 -9.05
CA LEU A 401 6.69 9.77 -9.29
C LEU A 401 6.64 8.61 -8.30
N MET A 402 6.79 7.37 -8.81
CA MET A 402 6.72 6.14 -8.02
C MET A 402 7.85 5.18 -8.39
N ALA A 403 8.65 4.78 -7.40
CA ALA A 403 9.59 3.67 -7.56
C ALA A 403 8.87 2.32 -7.36
N ARG A 404 9.24 1.30 -8.15
CA ARG A 404 8.68 -0.06 -8.09
C ARG A 404 9.78 -1.10 -8.25
N GLY A 405 9.87 -2.06 -7.32
CA GLY A 405 10.82 -3.17 -7.41
C GLY A 405 10.53 -4.09 -8.60
N ILE A 406 11.59 -4.55 -9.27
CA ILE A 406 11.52 -5.51 -10.38
C ILE A 406 11.39 -6.94 -9.83
N ARG A 407 12.39 -7.41 -9.07
CA ARG A 407 12.39 -8.78 -8.51
C ARG A 407 11.39 -8.94 -7.35
N LYS A 408 11.44 -8.02 -6.37
CA LYS A 408 10.56 -8.04 -5.19
C LYS A 408 9.40 -7.07 -5.36
N ARG A 409 8.18 -7.54 -5.08
CA ARG A 409 6.92 -6.80 -5.28
C ARG A 409 6.72 -5.69 -4.23
N TRP A 410 7.49 -4.62 -4.34
CA TRP A 410 7.30 -3.37 -3.59
C TRP A 410 7.03 -2.20 -4.54
N LYS A 411 6.34 -1.16 -4.05
CA LYS A 411 6.15 0.11 -4.78
C LYS A 411 5.93 1.26 -3.81
N GLN A 412 6.44 2.44 -4.14
CA GLN A 412 6.47 3.60 -3.24
C GLN A 412 6.43 4.91 -4.05
N PRO A 413 5.40 5.76 -3.92
CA PRO A 413 5.46 7.16 -4.35
C PRO A 413 6.63 7.87 -3.66
N ILE A 414 7.50 8.56 -4.41
CA ILE A 414 8.71 9.22 -3.90
C ILE A 414 8.63 10.75 -3.96
N ALA A 415 7.88 11.28 -4.92
CA ALA A 415 7.63 12.70 -5.10
C ALA A 415 6.26 12.93 -5.75
N TYR A 416 5.70 14.12 -5.54
CA TYR A 416 4.58 14.63 -6.31
C TYR A 416 4.77 16.14 -6.54
N TYR A 417 4.16 16.68 -7.59
CA TYR A 417 4.26 18.08 -7.98
C TYR A 417 2.89 18.59 -8.40
N PHE A 418 2.63 19.88 -8.24
CA PHE A 418 1.41 20.53 -8.74
C PHE A 418 1.73 21.35 -9.98
N THR A 419 0.99 21.13 -11.06
CA THR A 419 1.30 21.60 -12.42
C THR A 419 0.13 22.40 -12.99
N ALA A 420 0.43 23.43 -13.80
CA ALA A 420 -0.57 24.21 -14.51
C ALA A 420 -0.60 23.82 -16.00
N SER A 421 -1.75 23.29 -16.43
CA SER A 421 -2.07 22.69 -17.73
C SER A 421 -1.23 21.47 -18.12
N THR A 422 0.09 21.59 -18.17
CA THR A 422 1.05 20.49 -18.36
C THR A 422 2.44 20.99 -17.96
N ILE A 423 3.25 20.15 -17.32
CA ILE A 423 4.66 20.50 -17.03
C ILE A 423 5.47 20.78 -18.31
N SER A 424 6.52 21.61 -18.21
CA SER A 424 7.46 21.81 -19.32
C SER A 424 8.42 20.62 -19.46
N ALA A 425 8.86 20.32 -20.69
CA ALA A 425 9.77 19.21 -20.96
C ALA A 425 11.11 19.34 -20.22
N VAL A 426 11.61 20.58 -20.05
CA VAL A 426 12.85 20.89 -19.34
C VAL A 426 12.70 20.62 -17.83
N ALA A 427 11.61 21.07 -17.21
CA ALA A 427 11.35 20.83 -15.79
C ALA A 427 11.11 19.33 -15.50
N LEU A 428 10.41 18.63 -16.40
CA LEU A 428 10.25 17.18 -16.30
C LEU A 428 11.58 16.44 -16.42
N LYS A 429 12.45 16.80 -17.37
CA LYS A 429 13.81 16.27 -17.49
C LYS A 429 14.60 16.45 -16.19
N GLN A 430 14.59 17.65 -15.61
CA GLN A 430 15.24 17.92 -14.32
C GLN A 430 14.68 17.06 -13.18
N ILE A 431 13.36 16.93 -13.08
CA ILE A 431 12.66 16.10 -12.08
C ILE A 431 13.01 14.61 -12.21
N ILE A 432 13.09 14.07 -13.44
CA ILE A 432 13.46 12.67 -13.70
C ILE A 432 14.90 12.41 -13.26
N VAL A 433 15.86 13.25 -13.69
CA VAL A 433 17.27 13.12 -13.28
C VAL A 433 17.38 13.19 -11.76
N LYS A 434 16.72 14.17 -11.11
CA LYS A 434 16.77 14.32 -9.65
C LYS A 434 16.14 13.14 -8.89
N ALA A 435 15.14 12.48 -9.47
CA ALA A 435 14.57 11.27 -8.92
C ALA A 435 15.51 10.07 -9.01
N VAL A 436 16.24 9.93 -10.13
CA VAL A 436 17.26 8.89 -10.30
C VAL A 436 18.42 9.11 -9.32
N GLU A 437 18.98 10.32 -9.23
CA GLU A 437 20.00 10.68 -8.24
C GLU A 437 19.56 10.31 -6.81
N LYS A 438 18.34 10.73 -6.42
CA LYS A 438 17.80 10.45 -5.08
C LYS A 438 17.67 8.96 -4.83
N LEU A 439 17.14 8.17 -5.77
CA LEU A 439 17.05 6.71 -5.63
C LEU A 439 18.44 6.05 -5.54
N LYS A 440 19.40 6.47 -6.37
CA LYS A 440 20.79 6.01 -6.35
C LYS A 440 21.46 6.29 -4.99
N SER A 441 21.21 7.45 -4.39
CA SER A 441 21.68 7.78 -3.03
C SER A 441 21.10 6.89 -1.91
N LEU A 442 19.95 6.24 -2.14
CA LEU A 442 19.38 5.23 -1.23
C LEU A 442 19.95 3.82 -1.44
N ARG A 443 20.89 3.64 -2.38
CA ARG A 443 21.38 2.34 -2.90
C ARG A 443 20.34 1.55 -3.71
N LEU A 444 19.33 2.22 -4.28
CA LEU A 444 18.43 1.63 -5.27
C LEU A 444 19.00 1.80 -6.68
N ILE A 445 18.75 0.82 -7.55
CA ILE A 445 19.27 0.78 -8.93
C ILE A 445 18.08 0.98 -9.86
N VAL A 446 18.03 2.13 -10.55
CA VAL A 446 16.94 2.47 -11.48
C VAL A 446 17.29 1.94 -12.87
N VAL A 447 16.65 0.85 -13.28
CA VAL A 447 16.95 0.15 -14.54
C VAL A 447 16.17 0.72 -15.72
N ALA A 448 14.99 1.27 -15.46
CA ALA A 448 14.14 1.88 -16.49
C ALA A 448 13.16 2.95 -15.95
N THR A 449 12.80 3.90 -16.80
CA THR A 449 11.64 4.79 -16.64
C THR A 449 10.42 4.23 -17.37
N VAL A 450 9.23 4.28 -16.74
CA VAL A 450 7.95 3.91 -17.38
C VAL A 450 7.01 5.10 -17.40
N TYR A 451 6.52 5.45 -18.58
CA TYR A 451 5.71 6.66 -18.81
C TYR A 451 4.73 6.50 -19.97
N ASP A 452 3.83 7.47 -20.13
CA ASP A 452 2.76 7.47 -21.13
C ASP A 452 3.22 8.08 -22.49
N GLN A 453 2.31 8.24 -23.47
CA GLN A 453 2.64 8.86 -24.77
C GLN A 453 2.41 10.39 -24.85
N GLY A 454 2.21 11.10 -23.74
CA GLY A 454 1.98 12.55 -23.68
C GLY A 454 3.09 13.39 -24.35
N ALA A 455 2.74 14.54 -24.93
CA ALA A 455 3.66 15.34 -25.75
C ALA A 455 4.91 15.82 -24.97
N THR A 456 4.70 16.35 -23.77
CA THR A 456 5.77 16.71 -22.83
C THR A 456 6.65 15.50 -22.49
N ASN A 457 6.04 14.35 -22.18
CA ASN A 457 6.76 13.13 -21.83
C ASN A 457 7.67 12.68 -23.00
N ARG A 458 7.17 12.66 -24.23
CA ARG A 458 7.99 12.39 -25.42
C ARG A 458 9.13 13.41 -25.57
N SER A 459 8.85 14.70 -25.41
CA SER A 459 9.85 15.77 -25.56
C SER A 459 10.97 15.68 -24.50
N ALA A 460 10.62 15.53 -23.23
CA ALA A 460 11.58 15.41 -22.12
C ALA A 460 12.48 14.18 -22.28
N MET A 461 11.91 13.05 -22.72
CA MET A 461 12.67 11.82 -22.93
C MET A 461 13.55 11.90 -24.19
N THR A 462 13.11 12.55 -25.28
CA THR A 462 13.99 12.87 -26.42
C THR A 462 15.16 13.76 -25.99
N GLN A 463 14.93 14.75 -25.12
CA GLN A 463 15.99 15.58 -24.54
C GLN A 463 16.90 14.84 -23.55
N LEU A 464 16.51 13.66 -23.04
CA LEU A 464 17.34 12.80 -22.21
C LEU A 464 18.19 11.85 -23.06
N CYS A 465 17.58 11.20 -24.06
CA CYS A 465 18.28 10.31 -24.99
C CYS A 465 19.19 11.04 -25.99
N SER A 466 19.18 12.38 -26.06
CA SER A 466 19.90 13.15 -27.08
C SER A 466 21.44 13.05 -27.02
N SER A 467 22.01 12.55 -25.92
CA SER A 467 23.44 12.25 -25.80
C SER A 467 23.82 10.83 -26.24
N VAL A 468 22.85 10.01 -26.66
CA VAL A 468 23.04 8.59 -27.01
C VAL A 468 22.85 8.41 -28.52
N ASN A 469 23.93 8.03 -29.22
CA ASN A 469 23.94 7.83 -30.68
C ASN A 469 23.28 6.51 -31.13
N ASP A 470 22.15 6.15 -30.53
CA ASP A 470 21.43 4.89 -30.76
C ASP A 470 20.42 4.98 -31.92
N THR A 471 20.88 4.79 -33.16
CA THR A 471 19.97 4.65 -34.31
C THR A 471 19.08 3.41 -34.18
N PRO A 472 17.83 3.38 -34.72
CA PRO A 472 17.10 4.50 -35.33
C PRO A 472 16.34 5.37 -34.32
N SER A 473 16.35 5.02 -33.03
CA SER A 473 15.83 5.88 -31.94
C SER A 473 16.42 5.49 -30.58
N GLY A 474 16.89 6.50 -29.85
CA GLY A 474 17.47 6.35 -28.51
C GLY A 474 16.46 5.79 -27.52
N TYR A 475 16.71 4.56 -27.06
CA TYR A 475 15.84 3.82 -26.14
C TYR A 475 16.34 3.87 -24.68
N HIS A 476 17.47 4.52 -24.42
CA HIS A 476 18.02 4.70 -23.08
C HIS A 476 18.67 6.09 -22.95
N PHE A 477 18.92 6.50 -21.71
CA PHE A 477 19.70 7.68 -21.34
C PHE A 477 20.60 7.34 -20.14
N GLU A 478 21.52 8.22 -19.78
CA GLU A 478 22.41 8.01 -18.63
C GLU A 478 22.24 9.08 -17.55
N VAL A 479 22.43 8.68 -16.29
CA VAL A 479 22.58 9.57 -15.13
C VAL A 479 23.72 9.06 -14.26
N ASP A 480 24.73 9.89 -14.01
CA ASP A 480 25.92 9.56 -13.21
C ASP A 480 26.60 8.24 -13.63
N GLY A 481 26.73 8.00 -14.94
CA GLY A 481 27.29 6.75 -15.49
C GLY A 481 26.41 5.51 -15.30
N SER A 482 25.10 5.68 -15.09
CA SER A 482 24.13 4.58 -15.04
C SER A 482 23.11 4.70 -16.16
N LYS A 483 23.11 3.69 -17.04
CA LYS A 483 22.14 3.48 -18.12
C LYS A 483 20.73 3.24 -17.57
N ILE A 484 19.76 4.02 -18.01
CA ILE A 484 18.33 3.89 -17.68
C ILE A 484 17.54 3.74 -18.98
N ASN A 485 16.83 2.63 -19.12
CA ASN A 485 16.07 2.28 -20.31
C ASN A 485 14.68 2.97 -20.34
N CYS A 486 14.14 3.24 -21.52
CA CYS A 486 12.89 3.98 -21.72
C CYS A 486 11.74 3.05 -22.10
N ILE A 487 10.68 3.01 -21.29
CA ILE A 487 9.49 2.18 -21.57
C ILE A 487 8.25 3.09 -21.68
N PHE A 488 7.63 3.09 -22.84
CA PHE A 488 6.25 3.56 -22.99
C PHE A 488 5.28 2.49 -22.49
N ASP A 489 4.27 2.88 -21.71
CA ASP A 489 3.25 1.96 -21.19
C ASP A 489 2.53 1.19 -22.32
N PRO A 490 2.68 -0.16 -22.38
CA PRO A 490 2.00 -1.00 -23.37
C PRO A 490 0.47 -0.85 -23.38
N VAL A 491 -0.14 -0.46 -22.26
CA VAL A 491 -1.59 -0.18 -22.18
C VAL A 491 -1.95 1.09 -22.97
N HIS A 492 -1.09 2.12 -22.95
CA HIS A 492 -1.28 3.33 -23.76
C HIS A 492 -0.94 3.07 -25.24
N LEU A 493 0.12 2.28 -25.51
CA LEU A 493 0.46 1.86 -26.89
C LEU A 493 -0.67 1.06 -27.56
N LEU A 494 -1.28 0.09 -26.85
CA LEU A 494 -2.41 -0.69 -27.37
C LEU A 494 -3.63 0.20 -27.69
N LYS A 495 -4.01 1.10 -26.77
CA LYS A 495 -5.11 2.05 -26.98
C LYS A 495 -4.86 2.92 -28.21
N ASN A 496 -3.64 3.43 -28.37
CA ASN A 496 -3.27 4.29 -29.50
C ASN A 496 -3.21 3.52 -30.82
N THR A 497 -2.73 2.28 -30.81
CA THR A 497 -2.76 1.36 -31.97
C THR A 497 -4.21 1.12 -32.44
N ARG A 498 -5.13 0.82 -31.50
CA ARG A 498 -6.56 0.63 -31.78
C ARG A 498 -7.21 1.91 -32.31
N ASN A 499 -6.96 3.05 -31.68
CA ASN A 499 -7.53 4.34 -32.09
C ASN A 499 -7.07 4.74 -33.50
N ALA A 500 -5.79 4.52 -33.83
CA ALA A 500 -5.27 4.77 -35.18
C ALA A 500 -5.97 3.91 -36.24
N LEU A 501 -6.24 2.62 -35.95
CA LEU A 501 -6.91 1.69 -36.87
C LEU A 501 -8.40 2.03 -37.09
N ILE A 502 -9.09 2.61 -36.11
CA ILE A 502 -10.47 3.11 -36.30
C ILE A 502 -10.47 4.19 -37.40
N GLU A 503 -9.60 5.18 -37.25
CA GLU A 503 -9.58 6.42 -38.03
C GLU A 503 -8.84 6.28 -39.37
N ASN A 504 -7.95 5.29 -39.52
CA ASN A 504 -7.03 5.15 -40.64
C ASN A 504 -6.81 3.66 -40.97
N PHE A 505 -6.39 3.36 -42.18
CA PHE A 505 -5.83 2.05 -42.51
C PHE A 505 -4.41 1.90 -41.95
N ILE A 506 -4.02 0.68 -41.57
CA ILE A 506 -2.63 0.37 -41.22
C ILE A 506 -2.06 -0.61 -42.24
N GLU A 507 -1.12 -0.15 -43.06
CA GLU A 507 -0.34 -0.95 -44.00
C GLU A 507 0.90 -1.46 -43.26
N PHE A 508 0.95 -2.74 -42.95
CA PHE A 508 1.96 -3.33 -42.05
C PHE A 508 3.01 -4.20 -42.77
N ALA A 509 2.74 -4.56 -44.03
CA ALA A 509 3.67 -5.19 -44.97
C ALA A 509 3.24 -4.82 -46.42
N PRO A 510 4.09 -4.98 -47.44
CA PRO A 510 3.72 -4.72 -48.84
C PRO A 510 2.43 -5.46 -49.23
N GLY A 511 1.44 -4.75 -49.77
CA GLY A 511 0.13 -5.29 -50.12
C GLY A 511 -0.81 -5.62 -48.95
N LYS A 512 -0.32 -5.67 -47.69
CA LYS A 512 -1.10 -6.06 -46.52
C LYS A 512 -1.57 -4.85 -45.71
N ARG A 513 -2.89 -4.64 -45.71
CA ARG A 513 -3.58 -3.50 -45.11
C ARG A 513 -4.67 -3.96 -44.15
N ALA A 514 -4.57 -3.55 -42.89
CA ALA A 514 -5.60 -3.74 -41.89
C ALA A 514 -6.61 -2.58 -41.89
N ASP A 515 -7.87 -2.90 -41.65
CA ASP A 515 -8.96 -1.95 -41.40
C ASP A 515 -9.79 -2.41 -40.19
N PHE A 516 -10.19 -1.47 -39.34
CA PHE A 516 -11.16 -1.70 -38.28
C PHE A 516 -12.54 -2.11 -38.80
N GLU A 517 -12.93 -1.73 -40.02
CA GLU A 517 -14.28 -2.00 -40.53
C GLU A 517 -14.58 -3.50 -40.62
N HIS A 518 -13.60 -4.32 -41.02
CA HIS A 518 -13.73 -5.77 -40.98
C HIS A 518 -14.04 -6.30 -39.56
N ILE A 519 -13.54 -5.64 -38.50
CA ILE A 519 -13.80 -5.99 -37.10
C ILE A 519 -15.26 -5.67 -36.70
N LEU A 520 -15.86 -4.62 -37.27
CA LEU A 520 -17.27 -4.32 -37.10
C LEU A 520 -18.14 -5.35 -37.86
N MET A 521 -17.83 -5.60 -39.14
CA MET A 521 -18.55 -6.56 -39.98
C MET A 521 -18.58 -7.97 -39.38
N VAL A 522 -17.45 -8.48 -38.87
CA VAL A 522 -17.40 -9.80 -38.21
C VAL A 522 -18.17 -9.81 -36.90
N PHE A 523 -18.12 -8.72 -36.11
CA PHE A 523 -18.85 -8.62 -34.85
C PHE A 523 -20.36 -8.63 -35.07
N GLU A 524 -20.87 -7.81 -35.99
CA GLU A 524 -22.30 -7.76 -36.31
C GLU A 524 -22.81 -9.06 -36.95
N SER A 525 -21.94 -9.81 -37.62
CA SER A 525 -22.27 -11.12 -38.18
C SER A 525 -22.26 -12.23 -37.12
N ASP A 526 -21.32 -12.21 -36.18
CA ASP A 526 -21.35 -13.08 -34.99
C ASP A 526 -22.58 -12.79 -34.10
N GLN A 527 -23.02 -11.53 -33.98
CA GLN A 527 -24.20 -11.18 -33.17
C GLN A 527 -25.51 -11.82 -33.69
N LYS A 528 -25.55 -12.27 -34.94
CA LYS A 528 -26.68 -13.01 -35.53
C LYS A 528 -26.71 -14.49 -35.09
N LYS A 529 -25.62 -15.02 -34.53
CA LYS A 529 -25.53 -16.43 -34.08
C LYS A 529 -26.19 -16.63 -32.72
N LYS A 530 -26.89 -17.76 -32.58
CA LYS A 530 -27.39 -18.26 -31.27
C LYS A 530 -26.25 -18.53 -30.27
N PHE A 531 -25.11 -19.00 -30.78
CA PHE A 531 -23.88 -19.22 -30.01
C PHE A 531 -22.78 -18.32 -30.58
N ARG A 532 -22.39 -17.30 -29.82
CA ARG A 532 -21.49 -16.22 -30.25
C ARG A 532 -20.04 -16.54 -29.92
N SER A 533 -19.18 -16.61 -30.94
CA SER A 533 -17.73 -16.69 -30.77
C SER A 533 -17.19 -15.47 -30.02
N LEU A 534 -17.66 -14.28 -30.41
CA LEU A 534 -17.20 -12.99 -29.89
C LEU A 534 -18.00 -12.52 -28.67
N HIS A 535 -18.55 -13.45 -27.88
CA HIS A 535 -19.31 -13.24 -26.63
C HIS A 535 -18.70 -12.27 -25.60
N LYS A 536 -17.43 -11.89 -25.75
CA LYS A 536 -16.75 -10.89 -24.90
C LYS A 536 -17.00 -9.45 -25.33
N LEU A 537 -17.38 -9.20 -26.58
CA LEU A 537 -17.68 -7.87 -27.11
C LEU A 537 -19.16 -7.53 -26.91
N SER A 538 -19.46 -6.27 -26.61
CA SER A 538 -20.81 -5.69 -26.64
C SER A 538 -20.91 -4.59 -27.68
N ARG A 539 -22.12 -4.23 -28.13
CA ARG A 539 -22.29 -3.13 -29.11
C ARG A 539 -21.78 -1.77 -28.58
N GLU A 540 -21.73 -1.62 -27.26
CA GLU A 540 -21.20 -0.45 -26.56
C GLU A 540 -19.69 -0.27 -26.78
N ASP A 541 -18.94 -1.37 -27.01
CA ASP A 541 -17.50 -1.34 -27.26
C ASP A 541 -17.14 -0.61 -28.55
N PHE A 542 -18.10 -0.51 -29.47
CA PHE A 542 -18.00 0.17 -30.76
C PHE A 542 -18.55 1.62 -30.72
N ASN A 543 -19.10 2.06 -29.59
CA ASN A 543 -19.53 3.44 -29.42
C ASN A 543 -18.33 4.38 -29.15
N PHE A 544 -17.64 4.77 -30.23
CA PHE A 544 -16.47 5.64 -30.16
C PHE A 544 -16.79 7.14 -29.97
N LYS A 545 -18.07 7.53 -30.05
CA LYS A 545 -18.53 8.86 -29.59
C LYS A 545 -18.36 9.00 -28.06
N ASN A 546 -18.36 7.88 -27.33
CA ASN A 546 -18.07 7.88 -25.89
C ASN A 546 -16.56 7.84 -25.60
N SER A 547 -16.03 8.98 -25.16
CA SER A 547 -14.64 9.17 -24.72
C SER A 547 -14.17 8.11 -23.71
N TYR A 548 -15.04 7.64 -22.81
CA TYR A 548 -14.72 6.58 -21.84
C TYR A 548 -14.44 5.24 -22.52
N THR A 549 -15.24 4.86 -23.53
CA THR A 549 -15.00 3.68 -24.38
C THR A 549 -13.69 3.82 -25.18
N LYS A 550 -13.36 5.04 -25.64
CA LYS A 550 -12.09 5.31 -26.34
C LYS A 550 -10.87 5.18 -25.40
N MET A 551 -11.01 5.46 -24.11
CA MET A 551 -9.93 5.36 -23.10
C MET A 551 -9.82 3.99 -22.40
N LYS A 552 -10.86 3.15 -22.42
CA LYS A 552 -10.95 1.90 -21.64
C LYS A 552 -10.13 0.77 -22.29
N VAL A 553 -8.95 0.46 -21.73
CA VAL A 553 -8.02 -0.58 -22.23
C VAL A 553 -8.69 -1.94 -22.47
N SER A 554 -9.63 -2.36 -21.61
CA SER A 554 -10.30 -3.65 -21.77
C SER A 554 -11.21 -3.71 -23.00
N VAL A 555 -11.53 -2.58 -23.65
CA VAL A 555 -12.19 -2.53 -24.97
C VAL A 555 -11.18 -2.84 -26.05
N ALA A 556 -10.07 -2.10 -26.09
CA ALA A 556 -9.01 -2.30 -27.07
C ALA A 556 -8.43 -3.72 -27.03
N ALA A 557 -8.20 -4.29 -25.84
CA ALA A 557 -7.70 -5.65 -25.65
C ALA A 557 -8.74 -6.77 -25.91
N ARG A 558 -10.00 -6.43 -26.23
CA ARG A 558 -10.99 -7.39 -26.74
C ARG A 558 -11.17 -7.26 -28.25
N GLN A 559 -11.19 -6.03 -28.77
CA GLN A 559 -11.27 -5.74 -30.20
C GLN A 559 -10.00 -6.21 -30.95
N LEU A 560 -8.83 -5.96 -30.38
CA LEU A 560 -7.55 -6.49 -30.87
C LEU A 560 -7.19 -7.75 -30.07
N SER A 561 -7.88 -8.86 -30.33
CA SER A 561 -7.65 -10.13 -29.62
C SER A 561 -7.60 -11.34 -30.56
N TYR A 562 -6.89 -12.39 -30.15
CA TYR A 562 -6.80 -13.69 -30.85
C TYR A 562 -8.16 -14.21 -31.32
N SER A 563 -9.20 -14.10 -30.48
CA SER A 563 -10.56 -14.54 -30.82
C SER A 563 -11.19 -13.74 -31.97
N VAL A 564 -10.83 -12.47 -32.15
CA VAL A 564 -11.29 -11.65 -33.29
C VAL A 564 -10.51 -12.03 -34.56
N ALA A 565 -9.20 -12.30 -34.45
CA ALA A 565 -8.40 -12.76 -35.60
C ALA A 565 -8.95 -14.08 -36.18
N CYS A 566 -9.17 -15.10 -35.34
CA CYS A 566 -9.71 -16.38 -35.80
C CYS A 566 -11.12 -16.25 -36.41
N GLU A 567 -11.98 -15.40 -35.87
CA GLU A 567 -13.32 -15.19 -36.43
C GLU A 567 -13.24 -14.48 -37.79
N LEU A 568 -12.38 -13.47 -37.95
CA LEU A 568 -12.13 -12.81 -39.25
C LEU A 568 -11.66 -13.81 -40.31
N GLU A 569 -10.66 -14.63 -39.97
CA GLU A 569 -10.10 -15.66 -40.84
C GLU A 569 -11.15 -16.70 -41.24
N THR A 570 -11.93 -17.19 -40.27
CA THR A 570 -13.03 -18.14 -40.48
C THR A 570 -14.11 -17.58 -41.41
N TYR A 571 -14.45 -16.30 -41.25
CA TYR A 571 -15.44 -15.64 -42.10
C TYR A 571 -14.95 -15.45 -43.54
N VAL A 572 -13.67 -15.19 -43.77
CA VAL A 572 -13.12 -15.16 -45.14
C VAL A 572 -13.07 -16.57 -45.74
N SER A 573 -12.68 -17.61 -44.99
CA SER A 573 -12.66 -18.98 -45.52
C SER A 573 -14.04 -19.49 -45.95
N HIS A 574 -15.11 -18.90 -45.42
CA HIS A 574 -16.50 -19.16 -45.82
C HIS A 574 -17.09 -18.11 -46.79
N ASN A 575 -16.26 -17.21 -47.35
CA ASN A 575 -16.67 -16.12 -48.26
C ASN A 575 -17.74 -15.17 -47.67
N GLN A 576 -17.81 -15.04 -46.34
CA GLN A 576 -18.74 -14.14 -45.63
C GLN A 576 -18.13 -12.77 -45.31
N LEU A 577 -16.83 -12.58 -45.57
CA LEU A 577 -16.12 -11.31 -45.52
C LEU A 577 -15.20 -11.17 -46.75
N PRO A 578 -14.86 -9.94 -47.17
CA PRO A 578 -13.95 -9.73 -48.31
C PRO A 578 -12.55 -10.31 -48.02
N PRO A 579 -11.82 -10.83 -49.01
CA PRO A 579 -10.47 -11.39 -48.81
C PRO A 579 -9.47 -10.46 -48.09
N SER A 580 -9.66 -9.15 -48.20
CA SER A 580 -8.90 -8.13 -47.46
C SER A 580 -8.98 -8.25 -45.94
N ALA A 581 -10.02 -8.91 -45.39
CA ALA A 581 -10.17 -9.10 -43.96
C ALA A 581 -9.11 -10.04 -43.35
N VAL A 582 -8.46 -10.92 -44.15
CA VAL A 582 -7.31 -11.73 -43.69
C VAL A 582 -6.15 -10.84 -43.25
N HIS A 583 -5.89 -9.74 -43.95
CA HIS A 583 -4.87 -8.77 -43.54
C HIS A 583 -5.21 -8.10 -42.20
N THR A 584 -6.50 -7.95 -41.88
CA THR A 584 -6.92 -7.50 -40.55
C THR A 584 -6.77 -8.60 -39.51
N ALA A 585 -7.07 -9.87 -39.85
CA ALA A 585 -6.86 -11.01 -38.96
C ALA A 585 -5.38 -11.15 -38.54
N GLU A 586 -4.47 -11.13 -39.52
CA GLU A 586 -3.02 -11.13 -39.29
C GLU A 586 -2.57 -9.99 -38.37
N PHE A 587 -3.02 -8.76 -38.64
CA PHE A 587 -2.65 -7.60 -37.83
C PHE A 587 -3.22 -7.67 -36.41
N VAL A 588 -4.48 -8.09 -36.25
CA VAL A 588 -5.12 -8.27 -34.94
C VAL A 588 -4.39 -9.34 -34.13
N HIS A 589 -3.98 -10.45 -34.75
CA HIS A 589 -3.18 -11.49 -34.12
C HIS A 589 -1.79 -10.98 -33.71
N LEU A 590 -1.12 -10.22 -34.57
CA LEU A 590 0.19 -9.63 -34.30
C LEU A 590 0.15 -8.64 -33.12
N ILE A 591 -0.90 -7.83 -33.00
CA ILE A 591 -1.08 -6.91 -31.87
C ILE A 591 -1.49 -7.64 -30.57
N ASP A 592 -2.30 -8.70 -30.66
CA ASP A 592 -2.63 -9.57 -29.52
C ASP A 592 -1.37 -10.26 -28.96
N GLN A 593 -0.52 -10.80 -29.84
CA GLN A 593 0.79 -11.36 -29.48
C GLN A 593 1.71 -10.31 -28.85
N LEU A 594 1.83 -9.13 -29.47
CA LEU A 594 2.65 -8.02 -28.97
C LEU A 594 2.21 -7.55 -27.59
N PHE A 595 0.91 -7.34 -27.38
CA PHE A 595 0.42 -6.90 -26.08
C PHE A 595 0.60 -7.97 -24.99
N ASP A 596 0.38 -9.25 -25.31
CA ASP A 596 0.58 -10.33 -24.33
C ASP A 596 2.06 -10.55 -23.99
N SER A 597 2.98 -10.34 -24.95
CA SER A 597 4.44 -10.37 -24.73
C SER A 597 4.92 -9.34 -23.69
N CYS A 598 4.20 -8.22 -23.56
CA CYS A 598 4.49 -7.16 -22.61
C CYS A 598 3.68 -7.27 -21.30
N ASN A 599 2.84 -8.30 -21.16
CA ASN A 599 1.83 -8.42 -20.09
C ASN A 599 1.79 -9.83 -19.46
N GLY A 600 2.91 -10.56 -19.53
CA GLY A 600 3.11 -11.84 -18.87
C GLY A 600 3.14 -11.72 -17.33
N THR A 601 2.49 -12.67 -16.64
CA THR A 601 2.42 -12.70 -15.16
C THR A 601 2.72 -14.07 -14.54
N THR A 602 3.01 -15.09 -15.36
CA THR A 602 3.32 -16.47 -14.96
C THR A 602 4.58 -16.96 -15.66
N LYS A 603 5.42 -17.82 -15.04
CA LYS A 603 6.70 -18.27 -15.64
C LYS A 603 6.50 -18.87 -17.04
N TYR A 604 5.45 -19.68 -17.20
CA TYR A 604 5.01 -20.29 -18.45
C TYR A 604 3.61 -19.79 -18.82
N SER A 605 3.22 -19.93 -20.08
CA SER A 605 1.84 -19.61 -20.50
C SER A 605 0.88 -20.69 -20.02
N LYS A 606 -0.39 -20.32 -19.83
CA LYS A 606 -1.48 -21.24 -19.51
C LYS A 606 -2.25 -21.70 -20.75
N ARG A 607 -1.86 -21.27 -21.95
CA ARG A 607 -2.54 -21.56 -23.22
C ARG A 607 -1.51 -21.60 -24.36
N GLU A 608 -1.50 -22.70 -25.10
CA GLU A 608 -0.64 -22.89 -26.28
C GLU A 608 -0.92 -21.83 -27.36
N SER A 609 -2.20 -21.46 -27.56
CA SER A 609 -2.62 -20.37 -28.47
C SER A 609 -2.19 -18.96 -28.04
N LYS A 610 -1.55 -18.80 -26.87
CA LYS A 610 -0.99 -17.53 -26.39
C LYS A 610 0.39 -17.76 -25.76
N PRO A 611 1.41 -18.16 -26.54
CA PRO A 611 2.70 -18.59 -25.99
C PRO A 611 3.47 -17.43 -25.34
N LEU A 612 3.36 -16.23 -25.91
CA LEU A 612 3.95 -14.99 -25.41
C LEU A 612 3.29 -14.46 -24.12
N LYS A 613 2.19 -15.04 -23.63
CA LYS A 613 1.53 -14.58 -22.40
C LYS A 613 2.20 -15.14 -21.13
N CYS A 614 3.52 -14.99 -21.03
CA CYS A 614 4.32 -15.48 -19.91
C CYS A 614 5.51 -14.57 -19.62
N ALA A 615 6.26 -14.85 -18.54
CA ALA A 615 7.51 -14.15 -18.29
C ALA A 615 8.53 -14.44 -19.40
N ILE A 616 9.41 -13.48 -19.66
CA ILE A 616 10.57 -13.65 -20.54
C ILE A 616 11.48 -14.74 -19.94
N ARG A 617 11.97 -15.61 -20.81
CA ARG A 617 12.94 -16.68 -20.54
C ARG A 617 13.80 -16.89 -21.79
N GLU A 618 14.93 -17.54 -21.63
CA GLU A 618 15.81 -17.95 -22.73
C GLU A 618 15.11 -18.92 -23.70
N ASP A 619 14.32 -19.87 -23.19
CA ASP A 619 13.50 -20.81 -23.98
C ASP A 619 12.18 -20.19 -24.51
N SER A 620 11.94 -18.89 -24.30
CA SER A 620 10.66 -18.26 -24.64
C SER A 620 10.71 -17.54 -26.00
N PRO A 621 9.60 -17.54 -26.78
CA PRO A 621 9.60 -16.98 -28.13
C PRO A 621 9.72 -15.44 -28.18
N HIS A 622 9.83 -14.76 -27.04
CA HIS A 622 9.85 -13.30 -26.93
C HIS A 622 10.93 -12.63 -27.78
N ILE A 623 12.20 -13.06 -27.64
CA ILE A 623 13.33 -12.42 -28.34
C ILE A 623 13.21 -12.60 -29.86
N ASN A 624 12.86 -13.80 -30.32
CA ASN A 624 12.69 -14.08 -31.75
C ASN A 624 11.52 -13.29 -32.35
N PHE A 625 10.35 -13.30 -31.67
CA PHE A 625 9.17 -12.53 -32.07
C PHE A 625 9.45 -11.02 -32.14
N TRP A 626 10.13 -10.48 -31.12
CA TRP A 626 10.46 -9.06 -31.07
C TRP A 626 11.52 -8.65 -32.10
N THR A 627 12.48 -9.51 -32.41
CA THR A 627 13.51 -9.23 -33.43
C THR A 627 12.90 -9.20 -34.83
N ASP A 628 12.06 -10.19 -35.16
CA ASP A 628 11.28 -10.22 -36.41
C ASP A 628 10.33 -9.02 -36.54
N LEU A 629 9.62 -8.68 -35.47
CA LEU A 629 8.75 -7.51 -35.42
C LEU A 629 9.54 -6.20 -35.57
N LEU A 630 10.71 -6.04 -34.93
CA LEU A 630 11.55 -4.84 -35.06
C LEU A 630 12.04 -4.60 -36.50
N ALA A 631 12.29 -5.67 -37.28
CA ALA A 631 12.58 -5.55 -38.69
C ALA A 631 11.36 -5.04 -39.49
N LYS A 632 10.17 -5.60 -39.21
CA LYS A 632 8.93 -5.31 -39.95
C LYS A 632 8.28 -3.97 -39.59
N ILE A 633 8.30 -3.56 -38.32
CA ILE A 633 7.58 -2.40 -37.78
C ILE A 633 8.08 -1.05 -38.30
N ASN A 634 9.30 -0.99 -38.86
CA ASN A 634 9.80 0.21 -39.55
C ASN A 634 9.06 0.51 -40.86
N ASN A 635 8.46 -0.51 -41.49
CA ASN A 635 7.75 -0.36 -42.77
C ASN A 635 6.26 -0.01 -42.60
N TRP A 636 5.77 0.14 -41.36
CA TRP A 636 4.36 0.40 -41.08
C TRP A 636 3.95 1.81 -41.51
N LYS A 637 2.92 1.91 -42.36
CA LYS A 637 2.33 3.17 -42.82
C LYS A 637 0.89 3.28 -42.32
N ILE A 638 0.52 4.48 -41.89
CA ILE A 638 -0.84 4.81 -41.50
C ILE A 638 -1.43 5.66 -42.61
N ILE A 639 -2.44 5.13 -43.29
CA ILE A 639 -3.02 5.74 -44.49
C ILE A 639 -4.42 6.26 -44.13
N ASN A 640 -4.62 7.56 -44.26
CA ASN A 640 -5.87 8.19 -43.89
C ASN A 640 -7.03 7.72 -44.78
N LYS A 641 -8.13 7.27 -44.18
CA LYS A 641 -9.27 6.65 -44.88
C LYS A 641 -9.92 7.55 -45.93
N ALA A 642 -10.07 8.85 -45.64
CA ALA A 642 -10.76 9.79 -46.51
C ALA A 642 -9.89 10.38 -47.63
N THR A 643 -8.58 10.56 -47.37
CA THR A 643 -7.68 11.27 -48.30
C THR A 643 -6.64 10.39 -48.98
N GLY A 644 -6.48 9.14 -48.58
CA GLY A 644 -5.44 8.23 -49.07
C GLY A 644 -4.00 8.63 -48.71
N LYS A 645 -3.80 9.74 -47.99
CA LYS A 645 -2.47 10.27 -47.65
C LYS A 645 -1.82 9.47 -46.52
N ASN A 646 -0.51 9.30 -46.59
CA ASN A 646 0.30 8.77 -45.50
C ASN A 646 0.39 9.81 -44.37
N VAL A 647 -0.07 9.43 -43.18
CA VAL A 647 -0.12 10.27 -41.97
C VAL A 647 0.70 9.69 -40.81
N THR A 648 1.59 8.72 -41.05
CA THR A 648 2.40 8.05 -40.00
C THR A 648 3.06 9.01 -39.00
N ASN A 649 3.56 10.15 -39.47
CA ASN A 649 4.25 11.14 -38.63
C ASN A 649 3.36 11.75 -37.52
N GLN A 650 2.04 11.66 -37.65
CA GLN A 650 1.07 12.12 -36.65
C GLN A 650 0.88 11.13 -35.48
N PHE A 651 1.38 9.88 -35.60
CA PHE A 651 1.13 8.79 -34.66
C PHE A 651 2.42 8.25 -34.03
N HIS A 652 2.50 8.34 -32.71
CA HIS A 652 3.73 7.99 -31.97
C HIS A 652 3.74 6.57 -31.39
N PHE A 653 2.69 5.76 -31.58
CA PHE A 653 2.63 4.40 -31.02
C PHE A 653 3.62 3.44 -31.71
N ILE A 654 3.93 3.65 -33.00
CA ILE A 654 4.89 2.83 -33.75
C ILE A 654 6.31 2.99 -33.15
N ASN A 655 6.79 4.22 -32.97
CA ASN A 655 8.07 4.43 -32.28
C ASN A 655 8.00 4.05 -30.79
N GLY A 656 6.83 4.20 -30.16
CA GLY A 656 6.60 3.77 -28.79
C GLY A 656 6.81 2.27 -28.58
N TRP A 657 6.25 1.44 -29.46
CA TRP A 657 6.52 0.00 -29.49
C TRP A 657 8.00 -0.29 -29.77
N LYS A 658 8.63 0.36 -30.77
CA LYS A 658 10.06 0.16 -31.06
C LYS A 658 10.95 0.42 -29.82
N VAL A 659 10.75 1.55 -29.16
CA VAL A 659 11.52 1.94 -27.96
C VAL A 659 11.25 0.96 -26.81
N THR A 660 9.98 0.64 -26.52
CA THR A 660 9.63 -0.32 -25.47
C THR A 660 10.23 -1.71 -25.72
N ILE A 661 10.21 -2.20 -26.97
CA ILE A 661 10.79 -3.51 -27.31
C ILE A 661 12.32 -3.49 -27.15
N ARG A 662 13.03 -2.49 -27.72
CA ARG A 662 14.50 -2.37 -27.56
C ARG A 662 14.90 -2.32 -26.09
N SER A 663 14.19 -1.51 -25.30
CA SER A 663 14.39 -1.41 -23.85
C SER A 663 14.16 -2.74 -23.13
N ILE A 664 13.09 -3.47 -23.43
CA ILE A 664 12.80 -4.75 -22.75
C ILE A 664 13.86 -5.81 -23.10
N ILE A 665 14.35 -5.86 -24.35
CA ILE A 665 15.46 -6.74 -24.75
C ILE A 665 16.75 -6.36 -24.00
N ALA A 666 17.10 -5.06 -23.97
CA ALA A 666 18.29 -4.59 -23.25
C ALA A 666 18.20 -4.91 -21.75
N ILE A 667 17.09 -4.61 -21.08
CA ILE A 667 16.83 -4.92 -19.67
C ILE A 667 16.91 -6.43 -19.41
N TRP A 668 16.43 -7.27 -20.33
CA TRP A 668 16.52 -8.72 -20.18
C TRP A 668 17.98 -9.19 -20.15
N HIS A 669 18.82 -8.75 -21.08
CA HIS A 669 20.25 -9.08 -21.08
C HIS A 669 21.01 -8.46 -19.90
N ASP A 670 20.76 -7.18 -19.60
CA ASP A 670 21.32 -6.50 -18.42
C ASP A 670 21.01 -7.30 -17.12
N LEU A 671 19.78 -7.82 -16.98
CA LEU A 671 19.37 -8.65 -15.82
C LEU A 671 19.83 -10.12 -15.88
N GLN A 672 20.02 -10.72 -17.07
CA GLN A 672 20.68 -12.03 -17.19
C GLN A 672 22.12 -11.94 -16.67
N ASN A 673 22.86 -10.91 -17.09
CA ASN A 673 24.23 -10.67 -16.65
C ASN A 673 24.31 -10.49 -15.13
N LEU A 674 23.47 -9.65 -14.53
CA LEU A 674 23.38 -9.48 -13.07
C LEU A 674 22.99 -10.77 -12.32
N GLY A 675 22.16 -11.63 -12.94
CA GLY A 675 21.84 -12.96 -12.42
C GLY A 675 23.03 -13.90 -12.44
N LEU A 676 23.84 -13.83 -13.50
CA LEU A 676 25.10 -14.56 -13.64
C LEU A 676 26.15 -14.02 -12.66
N GLU A 677 26.34 -12.70 -12.48
CA GLU A 677 27.29 -12.11 -11.50
C GLU A 677 27.10 -12.70 -10.10
N TYR A 678 25.84 -12.73 -9.65
CA TYR A 678 25.48 -13.20 -8.32
C TYR A 678 25.70 -14.72 -8.14
N LEU A 679 25.73 -15.49 -9.23
CA LEU A 679 26.03 -16.92 -9.23
C LEU A 679 27.52 -17.20 -9.49
N CYS A 680 28.19 -16.35 -10.26
CA CYS A 680 29.62 -16.31 -10.54
C CYS A 680 30.46 -16.15 -9.27
N GLY A 681 30.07 -15.23 -8.38
CA GLY A 681 30.68 -15.09 -7.06
C GLY A 681 30.56 -16.32 -6.16
N TYR A 682 29.61 -17.23 -6.46
CA TYR A 682 29.48 -18.54 -5.83
C TYR A 682 30.25 -19.64 -6.57
N ILE A 683 30.28 -19.63 -7.90
CA ILE A 683 31.10 -20.56 -8.71
C ILE A 683 32.58 -20.42 -8.34
N GLY A 684 33.09 -19.19 -8.18
CA GLY A 684 34.45 -18.95 -7.68
C GLY A 684 34.70 -19.50 -6.27
N TYR A 685 33.68 -19.56 -5.41
CA TYR A 685 33.77 -20.23 -4.11
C TYR A 685 33.86 -21.76 -4.26
N ILE A 686 33.06 -22.38 -5.16
CA ILE A 686 33.14 -23.82 -5.44
C ILE A 686 34.52 -24.19 -5.97
N VAL A 687 34.98 -23.51 -7.02
CA VAL A 687 36.27 -23.77 -7.68
C VAL A 687 37.44 -23.66 -6.69
N LYS A 688 37.38 -22.70 -5.76
CA LYS A 688 38.38 -22.52 -4.69
C LYS A 688 38.28 -23.54 -3.53
N LYS A 689 37.20 -24.35 -3.46
CA LYS A 689 36.93 -25.30 -2.38
C LYS A 689 36.91 -26.78 -2.80
N MET A 690 36.79 -27.08 -4.09
CA MET A 690 36.94 -28.45 -4.60
C MET A 690 38.39 -28.93 -4.46
N ALA A 691 38.57 -30.17 -3.99
CA ALA A 691 39.86 -30.84 -3.98
C ALA A 691 40.15 -31.45 -5.37
N VAL A 692 40.72 -30.63 -6.27
CA VAL A 692 41.03 -31.02 -7.65
C VAL A 692 42.32 -31.87 -7.68
N PRO A 693 42.32 -33.09 -8.26
CA PRO A 693 43.54 -33.86 -8.49
C PRO A 693 44.53 -33.14 -9.42
N ASP A 694 45.81 -33.49 -9.34
CA ASP A 694 46.84 -32.93 -10.22
C ASP A 694 46.80 -33.57 -11.62
N CYS A 695 45.71 -33.29 -12.35
CA CYS A 695 45.36 -33.91 -13.62
C CYS A 695 44.82 -32.85 -14.59
N ALA A 696 45.43 -32.69 -15.76
CA ALA A 696 45.07 -31.65 -16.72
C ALA A 696 43.58 -31.69 -17.11
N PRO A 697 43.00 -32.81 -17.61
CA PRO A 697 41.55 -32.91 -17.86
C PRO A 697 40.64 -32.52 -16.69
N CYS A 698 41.06 -32.68 -15.43
CA CYS A 698 40.29 -32.24 -14.26
C CYS A 698 40.38 -30.73 -14.02
N LYS A 699 41.55 -30.14 -14.29
CA LYS A 699 41.76 -28.69 -14.23
C LYS A 699 41.05 -28.00 -15.39
N ASP A 700 41.22 -28.48 -16.61
CA ASP A 700 40.64 -27.90 -17.82
C ASP A 700 39.09 -28.00 -17.84
N ALA A 701 38.53 -29.02 -17.20
CA ALA A 701 37.08 -29.12 -16.99
C ALA A 701 36.54 -28.06 -16.02
N LEU A 702 37.33 -27.59 -15.04
CA LEU A 702 36.92 -26.61 -14.03
C LEU A 702 37.37 -25.18 -14.32
N HIS A 703 38.47 -25.01 -15.05
CA HIS A 703 39.18 -23.75 -15.23
C HIS A 703 39.23 -23.35 -16.69
N SER A 704 39.19 -22.05 -16.97
CA SER A 704 39.45 -21.54 -18.32
C SER A 704 40.88 -20.98 -18.43
N PRO A 705 41.60 -21.25 -19.53
CA PRO A 705 42.88 -20.60 -19.80
C PRO A 705 42.72 -19.12 -20.18
N ASP A 706 41.55 -18.73 -20.71
CA ASP A 706 41.28 -17.42 -21.30
C ASP A 706 40.24 -16.60 -20.51
N VAL A 707 40.24 -15.28 -20.72
CA VAL A 707 39.23 -14.37 -20.15
C VAL A 707 38.08 -14.20 -21.14
N THR A 708 36.99 -14.96 -20.97
CA THR A 708 35.77 -14.84 -21.78
C THR A 708 34.89 -13.67 -21.31
N PRO A 709 33.88 -13.24 -22.09
CA PRO A 709 32.86 -12.29 -21.62
C PRO A 709 32.09 -12.75 -20.37
N ALA A 710 31.99 -14.05 -20.11
CA ALA A 710 31.44 -14.58 -18.86
C ALA A 710 32.35 -14.34 -17.65
N HIS A 711 33.64 -14.02 -17.87
CA HIS A 711 34.61 -13.78 -16.80
C HIS A 711 34.69 -12.31 -16.39
N THR A 712 34.36 -11.36 -17.26
CA THR A 712 34.06 -9.96 -16.85
C THR A 712 33.01 -9.91 -15.74
N THR A 713 32.03 -10.82 -15.81
CA THR A 713 30.95 -11.09 -14.83
C THR A 713 31.45 -11.71 -13.51
N ILE A 714 32.68 -12.25 -13.47
CA ILE A 714 33.35 -12.86 -12.30
C ILE A 714 34.31 -11.87 -11.61
N MET A 715 34.77 -10.82 -12.32
CA MET A 715 36.02 -10.09 -12.02
C MET A 715 36.09 -9.20 -10.75
N PHE A 716 35.20 -9.35 -9.76
CA PHE A 716 35.28 -8.57 -8.50
C PHE A 716 35.12 -9.38 -7.21
N ARG A 717 36.22 -10.03 -6.78
CA ARG A 717 36.62 -10.11 -5.35
C ARG A 717 38.07 -10.55 -5.10
N ASP A 718 39.00 -10.24 -6.00
CA ASP A 718 40.40 -10.71 -5.89
C ASP A 718 41.22 -9.94 -4.85
N TYR A 719 41.23 -10.45 -3.61
CA TYR A 719 42.26 -10.13 -2.62
C TYR A 719 43.52 -10.99 -2.87
N GLY A 720 44.19 -10.75 -4.00
CA GLY A 720 45.60 -11.13 -4.20
C GLY A 720 45.91 -12.17 -5.28
N LYS A 721 46.17 -11.69 -6.51
CA LYS A 721 47.17 -12.19 -7.48
C LYS A 721 47.29 -13.73 -7.59
N ARG A 722 46.22 -14.40 -8.04
CA ARG A 722 46.27 -15.63 -8.86
C ARG A 722 44.86 -15.90 -9.42
N LEU A 723 44.54 -15.20 -10.51
CA LEU A 723 43.24 -15.34 -11.18
C LEU A 723 43.17 -16.70 -11.89
N VAL A 724 42.31 -17.59 -11.37
CA VAL A 724 41.93 -18.85 -12.01
C VAL A 724 40.43 -18.78 -12.24
N TYR A 725 40.03 -18.51 -13.48
CA TYR A 725 38.62 -18.39 -13.86
C TYR A 725 37.97 -19.76 -14.02
N ALA A 726 36.67 -19.85 -13.76
CA ALA A 726 35.91 -21.07 -14.02
C ALA A 726 35.72 -21.29 -15.54
N SER A 727 35.65 -22.53 -16.00
CA SER A 727 35.27 -22.83 -17.39
C SER A 727 33.78 -22.50 -17.64
N GLU A 728 33.43 -22.08 -18.86
CA GLU A 728 32.04 -21.77 -19.22
C GLU A 728 31.12 -23.00 -19.13
N SER A 729 31.66 -24.17 -19.47
CA SER A 729 31.00 -25.47 -19.26
C SER A 729 30.70 -25.73 -17.77
N PHE A 730 31.63 -25.44 -16.86
CA PHE A 730 31.41 -25.59 -15.43
C PHE A 730 30.43 -24.53 -14.87
N ILE A 731 30.51 -23.28 -15.33
CA ILE A 731 29.54 -22.23 -14.98
C ILE A 731 28.11 -22.72 -15.29
N ASN A 732 27.90 -23.27 -16.49
CA ASN A 732 26.60 -23.80 -16.92
C ASN A 732 26.18 -25.08 -16.18
N PHE A 733 27.12 -25.95 -15.82
CA PHE A 733 26.87 -27.13 -14.97
C PHE A 733 26.40 -26.74 -13.56
N VAL A 734 27.01 -25.72 -12.94
CA VAL A 734 26.58 -25.18 -11.64
C VAL A 734 25.22 -24.50 -11.74
N ASN A 735 24.94 -23.76 -12.82
CA ASN A 735 23.63 -23.17 -13.10
C ASN A 735 22.53 -24.24 -13.14
N GLY A 736 22.72 -25.30 -13.94
CA GLY A 736 21.78 -26.41 -14.05
C GLY A 736 21.56 -27.15 -12.72
N THR A 737 22.63 -27.34 -11.94
CA THR A 737 22.56 -27.93 -10.59
C THR A 737 21.70 -27.08 -9.64
N ASN A 738 21.88 -25.76 -9.66
CA ASN A 738 21.08 -24.81 -8.88
C ASN A 738 19.59 -24.82 -9.30
N GLU A 739 19.29 -24.87 -10.60
CA GLU A 739 17.90 -24.97 -11.09
C GLU A 739 17.23 -26.28 -10.64
N LEU A 740 17.93 -27.41 -10.78
CA LEU A 740 17.43 -28.73 -10.37
C LEU A 740 17.19 -28.81 -8.86
N LEU A 741 18.06 -28.23 -8.03
CA LEU A 741 17.81 -28.15 -6.58
C LEU A 741 16.58 -27.29 -6.29
N CYS A 742 16.46 -26.14 -6.95
CA CYS A 742 15.31 -25.24 -6.83
C CYS A 742 13.98 -25.87 -7.30
N LEU A 743 14.02 -26.97 -8.06
CA LEU A 743 12.85 -27.81 -8.40
C LEU A 743 12.66 -28.92 -7.35
N PHE A 744 13.71 -29.67 -7.02
CA PHE A 744 13.70 -30.74 -6.03
C PHE A 744 13.20 -30.29 -4.66
N LEU A 745 13.69 -29.16 -4.14
CA LEU A 745 13.29 -28.66 -2.82
C LEU A 745 11.83 -28.18 -2.78
N LYS A 746 11.19 -27.84 -3.91
CA LYS A 746 9.76 -27.50 -3.93
C LYS A 746 8.85 -28.70 -3.65
N THR A 747 9.32 -29.92 -3.91
CA THR A 747 8.57 -31.17 -3.65
C THR A 747 9.12 -31.96 -2.46
N CYS A 748 10.40 -31.81 -2.12
CA CYS A 748 11.09 -32.64 -1.14
C CYS A 748 11.54 -31.94 0.15
N ALA A 749 11.44 -30.60 0.31
CA ALA A 749 12.01 -29.87 1.46
C ALA A 749 11.53 -30.32 2.88
N ASN A 750 10.46 -31.10 2.98
CA ASN A 750 9.97 -31.67 4.25
C ASN A 750 10.62 -33.02 4.62
N LYS A 751 11.53 -33.55 3.79
CA LYS A 751 12.20 -34.85 3.99
C LYS A 751 13.53 -34.70 4.73
N ASN A 752 13.95 -35.74 5.45
CA ASN A 752 15.30 -35.86 6.01
C ASN A 752 16.32 -36.15 4.89
N SER A 753 17.62 -35.96 5.14
CA SER A 753 18.72 -36.29 4.20
C SER A 753 18.57 -35.66 2.81
N LEU A 754 18.24 -34.36 2.77
CA LEU A 754 18.08 -33.59 1.52
C LEU A 754 19.38 -33.57 0.69
N GLU A 755 20.54 -33.53 1.34
CA GLU A 755 21.86 -33.59 0.71
C GLU A 755 22.01 -34.89 -0.10
N ASP A 756 21.79 -36.04 0.54
CA ASP A 756 21.93 -37.38 -0.06
C ASP A 756 20.84 -37.68 -1.11
N GLN A 757 19.59 -37.29 -0.83
CA GLN A 757 18.48 -37.50 -1.76
C GLN A 757 18.62 -36.63 -3.02
N PHE A 758 19.12 -35.40 -2.89
CA PHE A 758 19.38 -34.56 -4.07
C PHE A 758 20.58 -35.06 -4.87
N LYS A 759 21.65 -35.53 -4.19
CA LYS A 759 22.76 -36.23 -4.84
C LYS A 759 22.28 -37.45 -5.64
N GLY A 760 21.48 -38.32 -5.04
CA GLY A 760 20.85 -39.46 -5.74
C GLY A 760 19.95 -39.04 -6.91
N TYR A 761 19.19 -37.94 -6.76
CA TYR A 761 18.38 -37.38 -7.85
C TYR A 761 19.23 -36.86 -9.02
N CYS A 762 20.38 -36.24 -8.75
CA CYS A 762 21.33 -35.82 -9.79
C CYS A 762 22.04 -37.01 -10.43
N MET A 763 22.41 -38.05 -9.67
CA MET A 763 23.00 -39.28 -10.21
C MET A 763 22.04 -40.07 -11.11
N SER A 764 20.72 -39.88 -10.97
CA SER A 764 19.71 -40.40 -11.90
C SER A 764 19.51 -39.55 -13.18
N LYS A 765 20.48 -38.69 -13.52
CA LYS A 765 20.51 -37.87 -14.74
C LYS A 765 21.84 -38.05 -15.48
N ASP A 766 21.77 -38.49 -16.73
CA ASP A 766 22.92 -38.75 -17.61
C ASP A 766 23.84 -37.53 -17.76
N THR A 767 23.26 -36.32 -17.68
CA THR A 767 23.98 -35.03 -17.72
C THR A 767 25.02 -34.87 -16.61
N PHE A 768 24.83 -35.51 -15.45
CA PHE A 768 25.79 -35.44 -14.34
C PHE A 768 26.87 -36.51 -14.42
N GLN A 769 26.52 -37.72 -14.88
CA GLN A 769 27.47 -38.81 -15.03
C GLN A 769 28.53 -38.51 -16.09
N ASN A 770 28.17 -37.76 -17.14
CA ASN A 770 29.03 -37.51 -18.30
C ASN A 770 29.77 -36.15 -18.29
N PHE A 771 29.60 -35.30 -17.27
CA PHE A 771 30.23 -33.97 -17.27
C PHE A 771 31.75 -34.01 -17.06
N PHE A 772 32.22 -34.76 -16.06
CA PHE A 772 33.65 -34.95 -15.81
C PHE A 772 34.16 -36.17 -16.59
N THR A 773 34.75 -35.95 -17.77
CA THR A 773 35.18 -37.01 -18.70
C THR A 773 36.54 -37.65 -18.37
N CYS A 774 37.20 -37.26 -17.27
CA CYS A 774 38.50 -37.83 -16.90
C CYS A 774 38.38 -39.31 -16.48
N SER A 775 39.03 -40.19 -17.24
CA SER A 775 39.05 -41.65 -17.05
C SER A 775 39.45 -42.11 -15.64
N SER A 776 40.34 -41.39 -14.95
CA SER A 776 40.83 -41.76 -13.61
C SER A 776 40.07 -41.08 -12.45
N HIS A 777 39.35 -39.98 -12.68
CA HIS A 777 38.88 -39.10 -11.60
C HIS A 777 37.44 -38.60 -11.74
N SER A 778 36.70 -39.00 -12.79
CA SER A 778 35.31 -38.55 -13.07
C SER A 778 34.40 -38.60 -11.84
N ALA A 779 34.32 -39.76 -11.18
CA ALA A 779 33.49 -39.98 -10.00
C ALA A 779 33.97 -39.17 -8.78
N GLN A 780 35.29 -39.02 -8.58
CA GLN A 780 35.87 -38.24 -7.48
C GLN A 780 35.55 -36.74 -7.64
N MET A 781 35.71 -36.21 -8.85
CA MET A 781 35.40 -34.82 -9.19
C MET A 781 33.92 -34.51 -8.99
N LEU A 782 33.04 -35.45 -9.36
CA LEU A 782 31.60 -35.33 -9.18
C LEU A 782 31.19 -35.41 -7.70
N ASP A 783 31.85 -36.26 -6.90
CA ASP A 783 31.60 -36.36 -5.46
C ASP A 783 32.01 -35.10 -4.70
N GLU A 784 33.25 -34.61 -4.93
CA GLU A 784 33.73 -33.35 -4.37
C GLU A 784 32.89 -32.15 -4.83
N PHE A 785 32.43 -32.15 -6.09
CA PHE A 785 31.50 -31.14 -6.59
C PHE A 785 30.20 -31.13 -5.77
N PHE A 786 29.54 -32.27 -5.57
CA PHE A 786 28.31 -32.35 -4.80
C PHE A 786 28.52 -31.98 -3.32
N LYS A 787 29.61 -32.48 -2.72
CA LYS A 787 30.02 -32.21 -1.33
C LYS A 787 30.24 -30.71 -1.06
N VAL A 788 30.82 -29.97 -2.01
CA VAL A 788 31.03 -28.51 -1.90
C VAL A 788 29.77 -27.73 -2.26
N SER A 789 29.05 -28.14 -3.30
CA SER A 789 27.96 -27.33 -3.89
C SER A 789 26.60 -27.51 -3.21
N ILE A 790 26.16 -28.74 -2.92
CA ILE A 790 24.79 -29.01 -2.43
C ILE A 790 24.51 -28.28 -1.11
N PRO A 791 25.39 -28.31 -0.08
CA PRO A 791 25.12 -27.62 1.19
C PRO A 791 24.98 -26.10 1.01
N PHE A 792 25.79 -25.48 0.14
CA PHE A 792 25.68 -24.05 -0.15
C PHE A 792 24.40 -23.73 -0.94
N LEU A 793 24.05 -24.52 -1.95
CA LEU A 793 22.83 -24.31 -2.73
C LEU A 793 21.57 -24.46 -1.87
N ILE A 794 21.55 -25.42 -0.93
CA ILE A 794 20.48 -25.55 0.07
C ILE A 794 20.44 -24.30 0.97
N PHE A 795 21.59 -23.85 1.49
CA PHE A 795 21.68 -22.64 2.32
C PHE A 795 21.21 -21.37 1.57
N LYS A 796 21.59 -21.21 0.31
CA LYS A 796 21.14 -20.13 -0.59
C LYS A 796 19.60 -20.16 -0.73
N TYR A 797 19.03 -21.30 -1.11
CA TYR A 797 17.59 -21.48 -1.28
C TYR A 797 16.81 -21.22 0.02
N VAL A 798 17.31 -21.72 1.16
CA VAL A 798 16.72 -21.48 2.48
C VAL A 798 16.79 -20.00 2.86
N ASN A 799 17.89 -19.30 2.57
CA ASN A 799 18.00 -17.86 2.79
C ASN A 799 17.06 -17.05 1.89
N GLU A 800 16.91 -17.42 0.61
CA GLU A 800 15.97 -16.77 -0.31
C GLU A 800 14.51 -16.94 0.17
N ILE A 801 14.13 -18.13 0.65
CA ILE A 801 12.82 -18.37 1.29
C ILE A 801 12.65 -17.56 2.57
N ASN A 802 13.64 -17.53 3.47
CA ASN A 802 13.56 -16.81 4.73
C ASN A 802 13.50 -15.29 4.52
N LYS A 803 14.21 -14.73 3.53
CA LYS A 803 14.11 -13.33 3.07
C LYS A 803 12.75 -13.00 2.42
N GLY A 804 12.04 -14.01 1.93
CA GLY A 804 10.71 -13.89 1.33
C GLY A 804 9.54 -14.06 2.32
N SER A 805 9.73 -14.84 3.40
CA SER A 805 8.63 -15.35 4.23
C SER A 805 8.82 -15.07 5.73
N GLN A 806 8.42 -13.89 6.20
CA GLN A 806 8.15 -13.71 7.63
C GLN A 806 7.00 -14.65 8.07
N HIS A 807 7.31 -15.53 9.03
CA HIS A 807 6.42 -16.47 9.74
C HIS A 807 6.00 -17.81 9.10
N ALA A 808 6.45 -18.20 7.89
CA ALA A 808 6.04 -19.49 7.30
C ALA A 808 7.02 -20.67 7.57
N ALA A 809 8.32 -20.49 7.31
CA ALA A 809 9.27 -21.61 7.23
C ALA A 809 9.85 -22.09 8.59
N THR A 810 9.72 -21.29 9.65
CA THR A 810 10.54 -21.38 10.88
C THR A 810 10.30 -22.61 11.77
N ARG A 811 9.35 -23.50 11.41
CA ARG A 811 9.10 -24.77 12.13
C ARG A 811 9.69 -26.01 11.46
N ALA A 812 9.88 -26.03 10.14
CA ALA A 812 10.29 -27.24 9.42
C ALA A 812 11.79 -27.55 9.55
N LEU A 813 12.65 -26.53 9.44
CA LEU A 813 14.10 -26.69 9.21
C LEU A 813 14.99 -26.50 10.46
N LYS A 814 14.42 -26.46 11.68
CA LYS A 814 15.18 -26.25 12.92
C LYS A 814 16.33 -27.26 13.12
N LYS A 815 16.24 -28.48 12.58
CA LYS A 815 17.27 -29.54 12.74
C LYS A 815 18.57 -29.30 11.96
N HIS A 816 18.60 -28.38 10.98
CA HIS A 816 19.82 -28.11 10.18
C HIS A 816 20.57 -26.82 10.57
N VAL A 817 20.04 -26.04 11.52
CA VAL A 817 20.59 -24.72 11.90
C VAL A 817 22.04 -24.79 12.42
N SER A 818 22.39 -25.87 13.13
CA SER A 818 23.76 -26.07 13.67
C SER A 818 24.82 -26.34 12.60
N LYS A 819 24.46 -26.93 11.45
CA LYS A 819 25.37 -27.01 10.28
C LYS A 819 25.49 -25.64 9.59
N ILE A 820 24.42 -24.86 9.53
CA ILE A 820 24.36 -23.57 8.82
C ILE A 820 25.32 -22.53 9.44
N GLN A 821 25.50 -22.53 10.77
CA GLN A 821 26.40 -21.59 11.45
C GLN A 821 27.88 -21.72 11.02
N LYS A 822 28.31 -22.88 10.48
CA LYS A 822 29.67 -23.09 9.95
C LYS A 822 29.96 -22.41 8.60
N PHE A 823 28.97 -21.78 7.97
CA PHE A 823 29.15 -20.98 6.75
C PHE A 823 29.12 -19.46 7.02
N THR A 824 28.94 -19.05 8.28
CA THR A 824 29.00 -17.65 8.74
C THR A 824 30.29 -17.34 9.54
N SER A 825 31.19 -18.32 9.63
CA SER A 825 32.54 -18.27 10.20
C SER A 825 33.56 -18.58 9.12
#